data_AF-A0A132BC05-F1
#
_entry.id   AF-A0A132BC05-F1
#
_cell.length_a   1.000
_cell.length_b   1.000
_cell.length_c   1.000
_cell.angle_alpha   90.00
_cell.angle_beta   90.00
_cell.angle_gamma   90.00
#
_symmetry.space_group_name_H-M   'P 1'
#
loop_
_entity.id
_entity.type
_entity.pdbx_description
1 polymer ?
#
loop_
_entity_poly.entity_id
_entity_poly.type
_entity_poly.pdbx_seq_one_letter_code
_entity_poly.pdbx_strand_id
1 'polypeptide(L)'
;MKLREAAQRDERVQIVQTTAKRLVKCEKSGRVIGVVCSTRRSKEQKYFADLTIVADRQASNLRSQYTKHTPVTKSRFWGLELIDAELPNQHLAYGVIGSGPPVLIYQIGLRETRILIDIPNTVHQAASNSGSIADYVQTKVVPDLPTSVRPSVTAALKKGMLRSMPNSWLPSSTNTTPGIEFLGDAFNMRHPLTGGGMTVALNDVVLLNQLLAPEIISSFGDTRSVLKQMRRFHWQRKEYSTSLNILAQALYSLFIADDLQLQVLQRGFNRYIQRGGNCVEEPAGIMGGVIHSPWLLFYHFFAVALYSLSTLMREGYASSLWHMTGAIFQCLHRGTVDIIWSCFLVLFVSVWAVLHHNVPIRSDHYWSTLGRKVRWATLAICAPELLTLFAVMQWNAANISVTEMQDLGEKDWSVVHAFYANARGFMLDAPDYPTFPINAKSIHYLRSTGWIKPLNITRDSIWDRSKADVFAKGFALIQTTWLCIQCICRVIQRLSITPLELFTVAFVLSTLATSFFWVNKPQNVTEPNVITTEWLIADVLKAAGDAAKEPYIDTPMDFVEKPVWQGWKRRPSLLHFSGLTSRPLKRIPNDYSPPPPTGKEALFVWVISVVHAGIHVISWRLSFPTDTEAWIWRISSVTLLLVMIIGGAVPVLSTREWFDFRFNLLCIWIRPARKNTLVRRHVFDFVVDFDYFVYIVARLLIFTEIFLSFRSLPETAYANINWTEFLPHID
;
A
#
# COMPACT_ATOMS: atom_id res chain seq x y z
N MET A 1 7.52 -5.71 43.83
CA MET A 1 7.93 -4.52 43.04
C MET A 1 8.16 -3.35 43.98
N LYS A 2 9.38 -2.77 43.97
CA LYS A 2 9.81 -1.67 44.86
C LYS A 2 9.74 -0.29 44.19
N LEU A 3 8.92 -0.12 43.14
CA LEU A 3 8.90 1.11 42.33
C LEU A 3 8.47 2.35 43.12
N ARG A 4 7.45 2.22 43.98
CA ARG A 4 7.01 3.33 44.86
C ARG A 4 8.07 3.69 45.90
N GLU A 5 8.71 2.68 46.49
CA GLU A 5 9.83 2.89 47.42
C GLU A 5 11.00 3.60 46.75
N ALA A 6 11.32 3.23 45.50
CA ALA A 6 12.36 3.90 44.72
C ALA A 6 11.99 5.36 44.42
N ALA A 7 10.74 5.63 44.02
CA ALA A 7 10.26 6.98 43.80
C ALA A 7 10.27 7.83 45.08
N GLN A 8 9.94 7.23 46.23
CA GLN A 8 9.94 7.90 47.53
C GLN A 8 11.33 8.32 48.02
N ARG A 9 12.40 7.71 47.49
CA ARG A 9 13.78 8.10 47.82
C ARG A 9 14.22 9.40 47.14
N ASP A 10 13.51 9.85 46.12
CA ASP A 10 13.78 11.14 45.48
C ASP A 10 13.04 12.25 46.22
N GLU A 11 13.79 13.19 46.80
CA GLU A 11 13.23 14.31 47.59
C GLU A 11 12.31 15.23 46.77
N ARG A 12 12.40 15.19 45.43
CA ARG A 12 11.54 15.97 44.52
C ARG A 12 10.17 15.32 44.30
N VAL A 13 9.96 14.10 44.78
CA VAL A 13 8.72 13.34 44.59
C VAL A 13 7.88 13.36 45.85
N GLN A 14 6.74 14.05 45.81
CA GLN A 14 5.74 14.01 46.87
C GLN A 14 4.68 12.93 46.57
N ILE A 15 4.54 11.95 47.45
CA ILE A 15 3.51 10.91 47.33
C ILE A 15 2.31 11.27 48.20
N VAL A 16 1.12 11.28 47.60
CA VAL A 16 -0.15 11.53 48.29
C VAL A 16 -1.11 10.36 48.07
N GLN A 17 -1.63 9.80 49.15
CA GLN A 17 -2.65 8.74 49.07
C GLN A 17 -4.06 9.35 48.98
N THR A 18 -4.59 9.44 47.78
CA THR A 18 -5.93 9.98 47.52
C THR A 18 -6.54 9.38 46.24
N THR A 19 -7.83 9.64 45.97
CA THR A 19 -8.52 9.19 44.74
C THR A 19 -8.82 10.38 43.84
N ALA A 20 -8.22 10.41 42.65
CA ALA A 20 -8.53 11.40 41.61
C ALA A 20 -9.95 11.19 41.07
N LYS A 21 -10.78 12.24 41.10
CA LYS A 21 -12.19 12.19 40.68
C LYS A 21 -12.40 12.82 39.32
N ARG A 22 -11.84 14.01 39.10
CA ARG A 22 -11.98 14.79 37.86
C ARG A 22 -10.78 15.71 37.66
N LEU A 23 -10.56 16.10 36.41
CA LEU A 23 -9.52 17.07 36.05
C LEU A 23 -10.06 18.50 36.14
N VAL A 24 -9.21 19.43 36.56
CA VAL A 24 -9.53 20.85 36.63
C VAL A 24 -9.18 21.49 35.29
N LYS A 25 -10.16 22.07 34.61
CA LYS A 25 -9.97 22.80 33.34
C LYS A 25 -10.09 24.30 33.57
N CYS A 26 -9.28 25.08 32.86
CA CYS A 26 -9.47 26.52 32.73
C CYS A 26 -10.56 26.79 31.69
N GLU A 27 -11.65 27.45 32.09
CA GLU A 27 -12.80 27.72 31.22
C GLU A 27 -12.44 28.61 30.01
N LYS A 28 -11.50 29.55 30.18
CA LYS A 28 -11.10 30.47 29.10
C LYS A 28 -10.17 29.85 28.06
N SER A 29 -9.27 28.94 28.48
CA SER A 29 -8.23 28.39 27.60
C SER A 29 -8.42 26.91 27.23
N GLY A 30 -9.36 26.22 27.88
CA GLY A 30 -9.57 24.77 27.71
C GLY A 30 -8.43 23.89 28.25
N ARG A 31 -7.38 24.49 28.82
CA ARG A 31 -6.20 23.80 29.39
C ARG A 31 -6.55 23.05 30.68
N VAL A 32 -6.02 21.86 30.85
CA VAL A 32 -6.01 21.16 32.14
C VAL A 32 -4.93 21.75 33.04
N ILE A 33 -5.32 22.19 34.24
CA ILE A 33 -4.45 22.89 35.20
C ILE A 33 -4.27 22.13 36.51
N GLY A 34 -4.85 20.93 36.62
CA GLY A 34 -4.77 20.15 37.85
C GLY A 34 -5.80 19.04 37.96
N VAL A 35 -5.93 18.50 39.17
CA VAL A 35 -6.81 17.37 39.52
C VAL A 35 -7.54 17.62 40.83
N VAL A 36 -8.80 17.19 40.88
CA VAL A 36 -9.61 17.15 42.10
C VAL A 36 -9.52 15.75 42.70
N CYS A 37 -9.12 15.68 43.95
CA CYS A 37 -8.90 14.45 44.69
C CYS A 37 -9.77 14.41 45.95
N SER A 38 -10.18 13.21 46.35
CA SER A 38 -10.94 12.99 47.59
C SER A 38 -10.41 11.76 48.32
N THR A 39 -10.28 11.84 49.64
CA THR A 39 -10.06 10.68 50.50
C THR A 39 -11.40 10.30 51.14
N ARG A 40 -11.61 9.02 51.51
CA ARG A 40 -12.91 8.42 51.90
C ARG A 40 -13.69 9.14 53.04
N ARG A 41 -13.17 10.23 53.63
CA ARG A 41 -13.79 11.06 54.69
C ARG A 41 -13.39 12.56 54.66
N SER A 42 -12.69 13.05 53.64
CA SER A 42 -12.21 14.46 53.58
C SER A 42 -12.93 15.29 52.53
N LYS A 43 -12.95 16.62 52.71
CA LYS A 43 -13.39 17.57 51.67
C LYS A 43 -12.53 17.40 50.41
N GLU A 44 -13.12 17.63 49.24
CA GLU A 44 -12.40 17.61 47.98
C GLU A 44 -11.20 18.58 48.01
N GLN A 45 -10.02 18.08 47.67
CA GLN A 45 -8.79 18.85 47.58
C GLN A 45 -8.39 19.01 46.11
N LYS A 46 -7.84 20.17 45.75
CA LYS A 46 -7.37 20.47 44.39
C LYS A 46 -5.85 20.55 44.39
N TYR A 47 -5.23 19.84 43.45
CA TYR A 47 -3.80 19.92 43.18
C TYR A 47 -3.62 20.55 41.81
N PHE A 48 -2.80 21.60 41.72
CA PHE A 48 -2.54 22.33 40.50
C PHE A 48 -1.13 22.02 39.97
N ALA A 49 -1.03 21.85 38.66
CA ALA A 49 0.23 21.57 37.98
C ALA A 49 0.15 22.03 36.53
N ASP A 50 1.30 22.41 35.96
CA ASP A 50 1.37 22.83 34.57
C ASP A 50 1.13 21.68 33.57
N LEU A 51 1.47 20.46 33.97
CA LEU A 51 1.26 19.22 33.23
C LEU A 51 0.74 18.12 34.17
N THR A 52 -0.38 17.49 33.82
CA THR A 52 -0.97 16.38 34.58
C THR A 52 -0.83 15.08 33.78
N ILE A 53 -0.08 14.11 34.29
CA ILE A 53 0.07 12.78 33.67
C ILE A 53 -0.94 11.80 34.30
N VAL A 54 -1.81 11.21 33.48
CA VAL A 54 -2.85 10.27 33.90
C VAL A 54 -2.42 8.84 33.60
N ALA A 55 -2.21 8.04 34.64
CA ALA A 55 -1.77 6.64 34.56
C ALA A 55 -2.59 5.71 35.48
N ASP A 56 -3.92 5.84 35.42
CA ASP A 56 -4.90 5.19 36.31
C ASP A 56 -5.42 3.82 35.80
N ARG A 57 -4.60 3.13 34.99
CA ARG A 57 -4.82 1.76 34.48
C ARG A 57 -5.99 1.64 33.49
N GLN A 58 -6.37 0.40 33.20
CA GLN A 58 -7.37 0.02 32.20
C GLN A 58 -8.75 0.68 32.41
N ALA A 59 -9.21 0.69 33.66
CA ALA A 59 -10.51 1.22 34.07
C ALA A 59 -10.48 2.73 34.36
N SER A 60 -9.66 3.49 33.61
CA SER A 60 -9.53 4.94 33.74
C SER A 60 -10.88 5.64 33.69
N ASN A 61 -11.22 6.39 34.75
CA ASN A 61 -12.43 7.20 34.83
C ASN A 61 -12.25 8.58 34.18
N LEU A 62 -11.01 8.99 33.90
CA LEU A 62 -10.69 10.31 33.36
C LEU A 62 -10.56 10.33 31.84
N ARG A 63 -10.36 9.17 31.19
CA ARG A 63 -10.10 9.06 29.74
C ARG A 63 -11.25 9.50 28.85
N SER A 64 -12.50 9.13 29.18
CA SER A 64 -13.64 9.19 28.25
C SER A 64 -13.92 10.57 27.68
N GLN A 65 -13.54 11.63 28.41
CA GLN A 65 -13.74 13.03 27.98
C GLN A 65 -12.67 13.53 27.00
N TYR A 66 -11.58 12.79 26.77
CA TYR A 66 -10.40 13.25 26.02
C TYR A 66 -9.97 12.30 24.92
N THR A 67 -10.66 11.18 24.74
CA THR A 67 -10.37 10.21 23.69
C THR A 67 -11.66 9.71 23.08
N LYS A 68 -11.68 9.59 21.75
CA LYS A 68 -12.83 9.10 20.97
C LYS A 68 -12.99 7.57 21.03
N HIS A 69 -11.92 6.86 21.39
CA HIS A 69 -11.87 5.40 21.40
C HIS A 69 -12.27 4.84 22.76
N THR A 70 -13.19 3.88 22.77
CA THR A 70 -13.56 3.11 23.96
C THR A 70 -12.85 1.75 23.95
N PRO A 71 -12.42 1.24 25.13
CA PRO A 71 -11.84 -0.10 25.20
C PRO A 71 -12.82 -1.17 24.74
N VAL A 72 -12.36 -2.07 23.87
CA VAL A 72 -13.14 -3.21 23.38
C VAL A 72 -12.64 -4.47 24.06
N THR A 73 -13.53 -5.30 24.60
CA THR A 73 -13.15 -6.53 25.31
C THR A 73 -13.74 -7.73 24.59
N LYS A 74 -12.89 -8.65 24.10
CA LYS A 74 -13.32 -9.88 23.39
C LYS A 74 -13.35 -11.11 24.30
N SER A 75 -12.45 -11.15 25.29
CA SER A 75 -12.32 -12.26 26.23
C SER A 75 -11.89 -11.79 27.62
N ARG A 76 -11.78 -12.75 28.55
CA ARG A 76 -11.35 -12.51 29.93
C ARG A 76 -10.33 -13.54 30.34
N PHE A 77 -9.24 -13.10 30.97
CA PHE A 77 -8.37 -14.02 31.68
C PHE A 77 -8.96 -14.40 33.03
N TRP A 78 -8.96 -15.70 33.29
CA TRP A 78 -9.26 -16.31 34.58
C TRP A 78 -7.98 -16.82 35.21
N GLY A 79 -7.59 -16.19 36.30
CA GLY A 79 -6.35 -16.47 37.00
C GLY A 79 -6.56 -17.35 38.22
N LEU A 80 -5.69 -18.35 38.38
CA LEU A 80 -5.50 -19.12 39.61
C LEU A 80 -4.04 -19.04 40.07
N GLU A 81 -3.84 -19.28 41.34
CA GLU A 81 -2.52 -19.44 41.93
C GLU A 81 -2.36 -20.89 42.36
N LEU A 82 -1.35 -21.55 41.79
CA LEU A 82 -1.01 -22.93 42.04
C LEU A 82 0.12 -22.95 43.07
N ILE A 83 -0.03 -23.74 44.11
CA ILE A 83 0.97 -23.89 45.17
C ILE A 83 1.72 -25.20 44.93
N ASP A 84 3.05 -25.13 44.93
CA ASP A 84 3.97 -26.25 44.70
C ASP A 84 3.65 -27.00 43.40
N ALA A 85 3.38 -26.26 42.32
CA ALA A 85 3.08 -26.85 41.03
C ALA A 85 4.34 -27.42 40.36
N GLU A 86 4.30 -28.70 39.97
CA GLU A 86 5.38 -29.35 39.25
C GLU A 86 5.31 -29.01 37.75
N LEU A 87 6.12 -28.04 37.33
CA LEU A 87 6.29 -27.69 35.92
C LEU A 87 7.33 -28.61 35.25
N PRO A 88 7.19 -28.94 33.95
CA PRO A 88 8.20 -29.75 33.24
C PRO A 88 9.62 -29.17 33.28
N ASN A 89 9.72 -27.84 33.34
CA ASN A 89 10.93 -27.06 33.57
C ASN A 89 10.56 -25.82 34.37
N GLN A 90 11.17 -25.67 35.54
CA GLN A 90 10.81 -24.66 36.53
C GLN A 90 11.21 -23.22 36.13
N HIS A 91 12.12 -23.06 35.17
CA HIS A 91 12.65 -21.76 34.76
C HIS A 91 12.00 -21.17 33.51
N LEU A 92 11.01 -21.87 32.93
CA LEU A 92 10.35 -21.46 31.70
C LEU A 92 8.89 -21.08 31.94
N ALA A 93 8.42 -20.11 31.18
CA ALA A 93 7.01 -19.82 31.03
C ALA A 93 6.42 -20.73 29.94
N TYR A 94 5.16 -21.11 30.11
CA TYR A 94 4.43 -21.99 29.21
C TYR A 94 3.22 -21.28 28.61
N GLY A 95 3.11 -21.34 27.28
CA GLY A 95 1.85 -21.14 26.57
C GLY A 95 1.32 -22.50 26.14
N VAL A 96 0.16 -22.90 26.62
CA VAL A 96 -0.51 -24.15 26.24
C VAL A 96 -1.58 -23.82 25.20
N ILE A 97 -1.48 -24.47 24.05
CA ILE A 97 -2.41 -24.35 22.92
C ILE A 97 -2.94 -25.76 22.65
N GLY A 98 -4.22 -25.98 22.94
CA GLY A 98 -4.88 -27.28 22.86
C GLY A 98 -6.23 -27.19 22.14
N SER A 99 -7.12 -28.13 22.46
CA SER A 99 -8.52 -28.10 22.01
C SER A 99 -9.37 -27.08 22.77
N GLY A 100 -8.92 -26.69 23.97
CA GLY A 100 -9.50 -25.65 24.80
C GLY A 100 -8.89 -24.26 24.59
N PRO A 101 -9.32 -23.26 25.37
CA PRO A 101 -8.80 -21.89 25.31
C PRO A 101 -7.29 -21.82 25.61
N PRO A 102 -6.57 -20.82 25.10
CA PRO A 102 -5.15 -20.67 25.37
C PRO A 102 -4.89 -20.40 26.86
N VAL A 103 -3.83 -21.03 27.38
CA VAL A 103 -3.44 -20.95 28.79
C VAL A 103 -2.00 -20.48 28.91
N LEU A 104 -1.75 -19.56 29.85
CA LEU A 104 -0.41 -19.15 30.25
C LEU A 104 -0.08 -19.68 31.64
N ILE A 105 1.12 -20.24 31.82
CA ILE A 105 1.61 -20.73 33.11
C ILE A 105 3.02 -20.20 33.34
N TYR A 106 3.25 -19.52 34.45
CA TYR A 106 4.58 -19.00 34.80
C TYR A 106 4.74 -18.85 36.31
N GLN A 107 5.94 -19.12 36.80
CA GLN A 107 6.26 -19.03 38.22
C GLN A 107 6.40 -17.56 38.65
N ILE A 108 5.81 -17.20 39.80
CA ILE A 108 5.85 -15.83 40.35
C ILE A 108 6.52 -15.75 41.73
N GLY A 109 6.73 -16.88 42.39
CA GLY A 109 7.41 -17.00 43.68
C GLY A 109 8.09 -18.35 43.83
N LEU A 110 8.65 -18.65 45.01
CA LEU A 110 9.34 -19.92 45.24
C LEU A 110 8.38 -21.12 45.21
N ARG A 111 7.12 -20.92 45.61
CA ARG A 111 6.08 -21.96 45.66
C ARG A 111 4.88 -21.63 44.78
N GLU A 112 4.72 -20.36 44.41
CA GLU A 112 3.56 -19.83 43.73
C GLU A 112 3.77 -19.79 42.21
N THR A 113 2.88 -20.48 41.50
CA THR A 113 2.81 -20.48 40.04
C THR A 113 1.48 -19.89 39.58
N ARG A 114 1.54 -18.89 38.68
CA ARG A 114 0.36 -18.27 38.11
C ARG A 114 -0.09 -19.06 36.89
N ILE A 115 -1.39 -19.37 36.82
CA ILE A 115 -2.05 -19.84 35.60
C ILE A 115 -3.10 -18.81 35.18
N LEU A 116 -3.15 -18.47 33.89
CA LEU A 116 -4.13 -17.59 33.27
C LEU A 116 -4.81 -18.32 32.12
N ILE A 117 -6.13 -18.40 32.15
CA ILE A 117 -6.96 -19.12 31.17
C ILE A 117 -7.80 -18.11 30.41
N ASP A 118 -7.66 -18.05 29.10
CA ASP A 118 -8.34 -17.05 28.26
C ASP A 118 -9.72 -17.50 27.82
N ILE A 119 -10.78 -17.05 28.48
CA ILE A 119 -12.15 -17.48 28.14
C ILE A 119 -12.83 -16.39 27.30
N PRO A 120 -13.26 -16.70 26.06
CA PRO A 120 -14.05 -15.78 25.23
C PRO A 120 -15.35 -15.36 25.94
N ASN A 121 -15.81 -14.12 25.68
CA ASN A 121 -17.02 -13.60 26.34
C ASN A 121 -18.28 -14.41 26.02
N THR A 122 -18.38 -15.00 24.83
CA THR A 122 -19.49 -15.88 24.41
C THR A 122 -19.58 -17.12 25.30
N VAL A 123 -18.45 -17.77 25.54
CA VAL A 123 -18.33 -18.95 26.41
C VAL A 123 -18.60 -18.57 27.86
N HIS A 124 -18.09 -17.42 28.32
CA HIS A 124 -18.38 -16.90 29.66
C HIS A 124 -19.88 -16.67 29.90
N GLN A 125 -20.57 -16.06 28.93
CA GLN A 125 -22.01 -15.80 29.02
C GLN A 125 -22.82 -17.10 29.01
N ALA A 126 -22.46 -18.05 28.14
CA ALA A 126 -23.09 -19.37 28.10
C ALA A 126 -22.87 -20.14 29.41
N ALA A 127 -21.62 -20.20 29.90
CA ALA A 127 -21.28 -20.85 31.16
C ALA A 127 -22.04 -20.23 32.33
N SER A 128 -22.13 -18.90 32.42
CA SER A 128 -22.89 -18.22 33.48
C SER A 128 -24.38 -18.58 33.53
N ASN A 129 -24.95 -19.05 32.41
CA ASN A 129 -26.36 -19.42 32.29
C ASN A 129 -26.63 -20.92 32.52
N SER A 130 -25.63 -21.79 32.34
CA SER A 130 -25.80 -23.26 32.33
C SER A 130 -24.85 -24.05 33.23
N GLY A 131 -23.91 -23.42 33.95
CA GLY A 131 -22.95 -24.09 34.86
C GLY A 131 -21.98 -23.13 35.58
N SER A 132 -20.95 -23.66 36.28
CA SER A 132 -19.87 -22.83 36.83
C SER A 132 -18.68 -22.73 35.86
N ILE A 133 -18.02 -21.58 35.80
CA ILE A 133 -16.75 -21.42 35.05
C ILE A 133 -15.67 -22.39 35.55
N ALA A 134 -15.72 -22.77 36.83
CA ALA A 134 -14.84 -23.79 37.38
C ALA A 134 -15.04 -25.16 36.71
N ASP A 135 -16.29 -25.53 36.40
CA ASP A 135 -16.62 -26.79 35.74
C ASP A 135 -16.15 -26.79 34.28
N TYR A 136 -16.28 -25.64 33.60
CA TYR A 136 -15.73 -25.45 32.26
C TYR A 136 -14.21 -25.65 32.25
N VAL A 137 -13.49 -25.05 33.21
CA VAL A 137 -12.04 -25.23 33.33
C VAL A 137 -11.70 -26.71 33.61
N GLN A 138 -12.42 -27.37 34.52
CA GLN A 138 -12.17 -28.75 34.87
C GLN A 138 -12.37 -29.72 33.69
N THR A 139 -13.39 -29.47 32.86
CA THR A 139 -13.79 -30.37 31.77
C THR A 139 -13.08 -30.09 30.45
N LYS A 140 -12.78 -28.83 30.14
CA LYS A 140 -12.23 -28.40 28.84
C LYS A 140 -10.78 -27.95 28.87
N VAL A 141 -10.26 -27.51 30.03
CA VAL A 141 -8.91 -26.95 30.11
C VAL A 141 -7.94 -27.94 30.76
N VAL A 142 -8.31 -28.52 31.91
CA VAL A 142 -7.44 -29.46 32.65
C VAL A 142 -6.93 -30.64 31.81
N PRO A 143 -7.73 -31.25 30.90
CA PRO A 143 -7.25 -32.35 30.05
C PRO A 143 -6.10 -31.95 29.11
N ASP A 144 -6.06 -30.70 28.67
CA ASP A 144 -5.04 -30.19 27.72
C ASP A 144 -3.75 -29.75 28.42
N LEU A 145 -3.76 -29.65 29.76
CA LEU A 145 -2.57 -29.29 30.53
C LEU A 145 -1.58 -30.45 30.67
N PRO A 146 -0.27 -30.17 30.87
CA PRO A 146 0.71 -31.19 31.22
C PRO A 146 0.28 -31.99 32.45
N THR A 147 0.49 -33.32 32.42
CA THR A 147 0.04 -34.26 33.47
C THR A 147 0.52 -33.87 34.87
N SER A 148 1.74 -33.34 34.99
CA SER A 148 2.33 -32.87 36.25
C SER A 148 1.59 -31.67 36.88
N VAL A 149 0.93 -30.83 36.07
CA VAL A 149 0.30 -29.58 36.54
C VAL A 149 -1.18 -29.77 36.90
N ARG A 150 -1.83 -30.81 36.35
CA ARG A 150 -3.27 -31.09 36.54
C ARG A 150 -3.70 -31.21 38.01
N PRO A 151 -2.95 -31.86 38.91
CA PRO A 151 -3.34 -31.98 40.32
C PRO A 151 -3.41 -30.62 41.02
N SER A 152 -2.40 -29.76 40.81
CA SER A 152 -2.34 -28.43 41.42
C SER A 152 -3.46 -27.52 40.94
N VAL A 153 -3.83 -27.60 39.65
CA VAL A 153 -4.96 -26.84 39.09
C VAL A 153 -6.29 -27.30 39.68
N THR A 154 -6.51 -28.61 39.75
CA THR A 154 -7.74 -29.18 40.33
C THR A 154 -7.86 -28.81 41.82
N ALA A 155 -6.76 -28.82 42.56
CA ALA A 155 -6.72 -28.39 43.96
C ALA A 155 -7.02 -26.89 44.12
N ALA A 156 -6.49 -26.04 43.23
CA ALA A 156 -6.74 -24.60 43.24
C ALA A 156 -8.21 -24.27 42.89
N LEU A 157 -8.81 -24.99 41.94
CA LEU A 157 -10.23 -24.85 41.58
C LEU A 157 -11.16 -25.15 42.75
N LYS A 158 -10.89 -26.23 43.50
CA LYS A 158 -11.67 -26.60 44.71
C LYS A 158 -11.63 -25.52 45.81
N LYS A 159 -10.57 -24.72 45.88
CA LYS A 159 -10.45 -23.60 46.83
C LYS A 159 -11.28 -22.37 46.43
N GLY A 160 -11.81 -22.30 45.21
CA GLY A 160 -12.74 -21.26 44.76
C GLY A 160 -12.14 -19.88 44.46
N MET A 161 -10.81 -19.74 44.34
CA MET A 161 -10.13 -18.45 44.18
C MET A 161 -9.96 -17.99 42.73
N LEU A 162 -10.97 -18.19 41.87
CA LEU A 162 -10.96 -17.75 40.47
C LEU A 162 -11.14 -16.23 40.37
N ARG A 163 -10.11 -15.52 39.91
CA ARG A 163 -10.17 -14.08 39.65
C ARG A 163 -10.20 -13.81 38.16
N SER A 164 -11.14 -12.98 37.70
CA SER A 164 -11.23 -12.61 36.29
C SER A 164 -10.75 -11.19 36.01
N MET A 165 -10.15 -10.98 34.85
CA MET A 165 -9.76 -9.69 34.32
C MET A 165 -10.13 -9.59 32.83
N PRO A 166 -10.75 -8.48 32.38
CA PRO A 166 -11.07 -8.30 30.96
C PRO A 166 -9.81 -8.10 30.12
N ASN A 167 -9.74 -8.79 28.98
CA ASN A 167 -8.70 -8.59 27.98
C ASN A 167 -9.15 -7.49 27.01
N SER A 168 -8.84 -6.23 27.35
CA SER A 168 -9.26 -5.07 26.55
C SER A 168 -8.22 -4.65 25.51
N TRP A 169 -8.72 -4.12 24.41
CA TRP A 169 -7.96 -3.47 23.37
C TRP A 169 -8.35 -1.99 23.28
N LEU A 170 -7.35 -1.12 23.21
CA LEU A 170 -7.54 0.33 23.07
C LEU A 170 -6.38 0.91 22.24
N PRO A 171 -6.64 1.47 21.05
CA PRO A 171 -5.62 2.11 20.25
C PRO A 171 -5.19 3.44 20.88
N SER A 172 -3.91 3.77 20.78
CA SER A 172 -3.39 5.08 21.21
C SER A 172 -3.89 6.20 20.30
N SER A 173 -4.23 7.35 20.88
CA SER A 173 -4.61 8.58 20.17
C SER A 173 -3.52 9.63 20.28
N THR A 174 -3.59 10.69 19.46
CA THR A 174 -2.72 11.86 19.63
C THR A 174 -3.38 12.82 20.61
N ASN A 175 -2.66 13.26 21.62
CA ASN A 175 -3.16 14.25 22.56
C ASN A 175 -3.23 15.65 21.90
N THR A 176 -4.40 16.27 22.00
CA THR A 176 -4.67 17.63 21.51
C THR A 176 -5.02 18.60 22.63
N THR A 177 -5.14 18.12 23.87
CA THR A 177 -5.57 18.92 25.00
C THR A 177 -4.37 19.47 25.77
N PRO A 178 -4.23 20.81 25.92
CA PRO A 178 -3.14 21.40 26.69
C PRO A 178 -3.14 20.96 28.16
N GLY A 179 -1.97 20.66 28.71
CA GLY A 179 -1.74 20.46 30.16
C GLY A 179 -2.07 19.07 30.71
N ILE A 180 -2.35 18.09 29.85
CA ILE A 180 -2.60 16.70 30.23
C ILE A 180 -1.81 15.76 29.32
N GLU A 181 -1.44 14.56 29.77
CA GLU A 181 -1.03 13.42 28.92
C GLU A 181 -1.48 12.11 29.56
N PHE A 182 -1.84 11.09 28.78
CA PHE A 182 -2.19 9.76 29.30
C PHE A 182 -1.04 8.78 29.07
N LEU A 183 -0.79 7.88 30.02
CA LEU A 183 0.23 6.83 29.91
C LEU A 183 -0.28 5.45 30.36
N GLY A 184 0.45 4.41 29.94
CA GLY A 184 0.15 3.02 30.25
C GLY A 184 -1.20 2.56 29.70
N ASP A 185 -1.85 1.62 30.39
CA ASP A 185 -3.14 1.06 29.95
C ASP A 185 -4.27 2.10 29.92
N ALA A 186 -4.13 3.24 30.60
CA ALA A 186 -5.07 4.34 30.46
C ALA A 186 -5.03 4.93 29.04
N PHE A 187 -3.88 4.88 28.37
CA PHE A 187 -3.64 5.44 27.04
C PHE A 187 -3.75 4.41 25.91
N ASN A 188 -3.14 3.24 26.08
CA ASN A 188 -3.03 2.22 25.03
C ASN A 188 -3.07 0.82 25.64
N MET A 189 -4.02 -0.01 25.21
CA MET A 189 -4.18 -1.39 25.66
C MET A 189 -4.04 -2.37 24.51
N ARG A 190 -3.54 -3.56 24.83
CA ARG A 190 -3.39 -4.69 23.91
C ARG A 190 -3.77 -5.98 24.62
N HIS A 191 -3.92 -7.05 23.84
CA HIS A 191 -4.19 -8.35 24.42
C HIS A 191 -3.02 -8.78 25.34
N PRO A 192 -3.28 -9.21 26.59
CA PRO A 192 -2.23 -9.51 27.58
C PRO A 192 -1.46 -10.81 27.31
N LEU A 193 -1.83 -11.57 26.28
CA LEU A 193 -1.22 -12.87 25.92
C LEU A 193 0.31 -12.81 25.79
N THR A 194 0.87 -11.72 25.25
CA THR A 194 2.32 -11.57 25.08
C THR A 194 3.02 -10.86 26.24
N GLY A 195 2.29 -10.42 27.27
CA GLY A 195 2.87 -9.72 28.42
C GLY A 195 3.47 -8.32 28.13
N GLY A 196 3.32 -7.77 26.92
CA GLY A 196 4.03 -6.56 26.48
C GLY A 196 3.56 -5.22 27.05
N GLY A 197 2.51 -5.18 27.89
CA GLY A 197 1.93 -3.93 28.42
C GLY A 197 2.92 -3.12 29.25
N MET A 198 3.61 -3.76 30.19
CA MET A 198 4.62 -3.08 31.03
C MET A 198 5.83 -2.63 30.21
N THR A 199 6.28 -3.44 29.25
CA THR A 199 7.39 -3.09 28.35
C THR A 199 7.09 -1.80 27.58
N VAL A 200 5.87 -1.67 27.04
CA VAL A 200 5.47 -0.44 26.35
C VAL A 200 5.34 0.73 27.33
N ALA A 201 4.77 0.53 28.51
CA ALA A 201 4.65 1.60 29.50
C ALA A 201 6.02 2.15 29.95
N LEU A 202 7.02 1.29 30.14
CA LEU A 202 8.37 1.72 30.52
C LEU A 202 9.10 2.42 29.37
N ASN A 203 8.98 1.92 28.15
CA ASN A 203 9.53 2.61 26.96
C ASN A 203 8.84 3.97 26.72
N ASP A 204 7.53 4.06 26.94
CA ASP A 204 6.78 5.30 26.86
C ASP A 204 7.31 6.31 27.90
N VAL A 205 7.62 5.87 29.13
CA VAL A 205 8.24 6.73 30.17
C VAL A 205 9.64 7.22 29.75
N VAL A 206 10.48 6.35 29.20
CA VAL A 206 11.83 6.73 28.74
C VAL A 206 11.75 7.77 27.61
N LEU A 207 10.89 7.52 26.62
CA LEU A 207 10.70 8.42 25.49
C LEU A 207 10.13 9.77 25.95
N LEU A 208 9.14 9.75 26.85
CA LEU A 208 8.55 10.97 27.38
C LEU A 208 9.58 11.78 28.17
N ASN A 209 10.43 11.13 28.96
CA ASN A 209 11.52 11.79 29.68
C ASN A 209 12.51 12.50 28.74
N GLN A 210 12.85 11.88 27.61
CA GLN A 210 13.71 12.49 26.59
C GLN A 210 13.03 13.70 25.93
N LEU A 211 11.75 13.59 25.59
CA LEU A 211 11.00 14.64 24.90
C LEU A 211 10.62 15.83 25.80
N LEU A 212 10.49 15.58 27.10
CA LEU A 212 10.21 16.58 28.13
C LEU A 212 11.47 17.05 28.87
N ALA A 213 12.66 16.71 28.38
CA ALA A 213 13.90 17.12 29.01
C ALA A 213 13.98 18.67 29.13
N PRO A 214 14.53 19.21 30.24
CA PRO A 214 14.63 20.66 30.46
C PRO A 214 15.35 21.42 29.34
N GLU A 215 16.26 20.75 28.64
CA GLU A 215 17.00 21.27 27.47
C GLU A 215 16.08 21.57 26.28
N ILE A 216 14.95 20.85 26.17
CA ILE A 216 13.99 20.96 25.08
C ILE A 216 12.79 21.81 25.50
N ILE A 217 12.30 21.62 26.73
CA ILE A 217 11.17 22.35 27.31
C ILE A 217 11.63 22.98 28.62
N SER A 218 11.83 24.30 28.59
CA SER A 218 12.22 25.08 29.77
C SER A 218 11.09 25.24 30.80
N SER A 219 9.83 25.19 30.36
CA SER A 219 8.66 25.25 31.23
C SER A 219 7.48 24.48 30.64
N PHE A 220 6.82 23.66 31.46
CA PHE A 220 5.57 22.99 31.07
C PHE A 220 4.39 23.96 30.92
N GLY A 221 4.55 25.22 31.33
CA GLY A 221 3.61 26.30 31.04
C GLY A 221 3.50 26.63 29.54
N ASP A 222 4.55 26.36 28.75
CA ASP A 222 4.49 26.49 27.28
C ASP A 222 3.77 25.30 26.65
N THR A 223 2.44 25.36 26.70
CA THR A 223 1.60 24.27 26.20
C THR A 223 1.75 24.02 24.71
N ARG A 224 2.19 25.00 23.91
CA ARG A 224 2.36 24.81 22.46
C ARG A 224 3.55 23.92 22.18
N SER A 225 4.67 24.17 22.87
CA SER A 225 5.87 23.33 22.79
C SER A 225 5.60 21.93 23.35
N VAL A 226 4.93 21.82 24.50
CA VAL A 226 4.53 20.52 25.07
C VAL A 226 3.66 19.72 24.08
N LEU A 227 2.62 20.32 23.50
CA LEU A 227 1.78 19.64 22.50
C LEU A 227 2.52 19.27 21.21
N LYS A 228 3.54 20.04 20.83
CA LYS A 228 4.44 19.68 19.72
C LYS A 228 5.25 18.43 20.06
N GLN A 229 5.75 18.31 21.30
CA GLN A 229 6.43 17.10 21.74
C GLN A 229 5.47 15.92 21.92
N MET A 230 4.23 16.11 22.39
CA MET A 230 3.24 15.01 22.50
C MET A 230 2.88 14.45 21.12
N ARG A 231 2.83 15.29 20.09
CA ARG A 231 2.72 14.83 18.69
C ARG A 231 3.91 13.97 18.26
N ARG A 232 5.14 14.36 18.63
CA ARG A 232 6.35 13.57 18.36
C ARG A 232 6.35 12.25 19.13
N PHE A 233 6.00 12.28 20.41
CA PHE A 233 5.82 11.10 21.26
C PHE A 233 4.89 10.08 20.61
N HIS A 234 3.71 10.51 20.14
CA HIS A 234 2.75 9.65 19.46
C HIS A 234 3.32 8.94 18.22
N TRP A 235 4.19 9.61 17.46
CA TRP A 235 4.78 9.02 16.25
C TRP A 235 6.02 8.18 16.56
N GLN A 236 6.93 8.64 17.40
CA GLN A 236 8.16 7.91 17.76
C GLN A 236 7.86 6.61 18.51
N ARG A 237 6.87 6.61 19.41
CA ARG A 237 6.49 5.38 20.14
C ARG A 237 5.99 4.25 19.23
N LYS A 238 5.58 4.56 17.99
CA LYS A 238 5.13 3.53 17.03
C LYS A 238 6.28 2.59 16.65
N GLU A 239 7.53 3.00 16.81
CA GLU A 239 8.71 2.19 16.52
C GLU A 239 8.72 0.89 17.36
N TYR A 240 8.55 0.99 18.68
CA TYR A 240 8.51 -0.19 19.56
C TYR A 240 7.08 -0.71 19.83
N SER A 241 6.07 0.17 19.85
CA SER A 241 4.73 -0.24 20.25
C SER A 241 3.95 -0.96 19.15
N THR A 242 4.23 -0.70 17.87
CA THR A 242 3.44 -1.27 16.76
C THR A 242 3.64 -2.77 16.64
N SER A 243 4.88 -3.25 16.62
CA SER A 243 5.19 -4.68 16.46
C SER A 243 4.59 -5.52 17.60
N LEU A 244 4.75 -5.07 18.84
CA LEU A 244 4.16 -5.74 20.01
C LEU A 244 2.61 -5.73 19.98
N ASN A 245 1.99 -4.69 19.40
CA ASN A 245 0.52 -4.56 19.32
C ASN A 245 -0.04 -5.53 18.30
N ILE A 246 0.55 -5.52 17.09
CA ILE A 246 0.17 -6.38 15.98
C ILE A 246 0.41 -7.84 16.37
N LEU A 247 1.59 -8.17 16.90
CA LEU A 247 1.94 -9.54 17.29
C LEU A 247 0.97 -10.11 18.32
N ALA A 248 0.61 -9.32 19.35
CA ALA A 248 -0.33 -9.77 20.39
C ALA A 248 -1.72 -10.12 19.83
N GLN A 249 -2.21 -9.35 18.87
CA GLN A 249 -3.51 -9.60 18.22
C GLN A 249 -3.45 -10.76 17.23
N ALA A 250 -2.38 -10.84 16.44
CA ALA A 250 -2.18 -11.91 15.46
C ALA A 250 -2.06 -13.28 16.16
N LEU A 251 -1.23 -13.38 17.20
CA LEU A 251 -1.06 -14.62 17.96
C LEU A 251 -2.33 -15.02 18.70
N TYR A 252 -3.06 -14.06 19.29
CA TYR A 252 -4.34 -14.36 19.93
C TYR A 252 -5.34 -14.97 18.94
N SER A 253 -5.48 -14.37 17.76
CA SER A 253 -6.38 -14.88 16.72
C SER A 253 -5.95 -16.27 16.21
N LEU A 254 -4.64 -16.49 16.12
CA LEU A 254 -4.07 -17.79 15.73
C LEU A 254 -4.28 -18.88 16.80
N PHE A 255 -4.28 -18.51 18.08
CA PHE A 255 -4.36 -19.48 19.18
C PHE A 255 -5.81 -19.88 19.49
N ILE A 256 -6.81 -19.06 19.15
CA ILE A 256 -8.24 -19.39 19.25
C ILE A 256 -8.76 -19.80 17.86
N ALA A 257 -8.01 -20.64 17.17
CA ALA A 257 -8.33 -21.06 15.81
C ALA A 257 -9.61 -21.94 15.79
N ASP A 258 -10.76 -21.31 15.62
CA ASP A 258 -12.06 -22.00 15.53
C ASP A 258 -12.40 -22.45 14.10
N ASP A 259 -11.68 -21.95 13.09
CA ASP A 259 -11.86 -22.31 11.69
C ASP A 259 -10.71 -23.17 11.14
N LEU A 260 -11.00 -23.92 10.07
CA LEU A 260 -10.05 -24.83 9.44
C LEU A 260 -8.77 -24.12 8.97
N GLN A 261 -8.88 -22.83 8.64
CA GLN A 261 -7.82 -22.04 8.02
C GLN A 261 -6.77 -21.57 9.05
N LEU A 262 -7.24 -21.01 10.16
CA LEU A 262 -6.44 -20.66 11.31
C LEU A 262 -5.83 -21.91 11.95
N GLN A 263 -6.52 -23.06 11.91
CA GLN A 263 -5.94 -24.33 12.36
C GLN A 263 -4.78 -24.80 11.47
N VAL A 264 -4.82 -24.56 10.16
CA VAL A 264 -3.69 -24.80 9.25
C VAL A 264 -2.53 -23.86 9.59
N LEU A 265 -2.82 -22.57 9.75
CA LEU A 265 -1.80 -21.57 10.09
C LEU A 265 -1.19 -21.84 11.47
N GLN A 266 -1.98 -22.31 12.43
CA GLN A 266 -1.54 -22.68 13.78
C GLN A 266 -0.61 -23.89 13.74
N ARG A 267 -0.96 -24.93 12.96
CA ARG A 267 -0.08 -26.09 12.73
C ARG A 267 1.22 -25.69 12.05
N GLY A 268 1.15 -24.85 11.01
CA GLY A 268 2.34 -24.39 10.30
C GLY A 268 3.20 -23.47 11.15
N PHE A 269 2.61 -22.63 12.01
CA PHE A 269 3.33 -21.86 13.02
C PHE A 269 4.09 -22.77 14.00
N ASN A 270 3.43 -23.79 14.55
CA ASN A 270 4.09 -24.74 15.47
C ASN A 270 5.29 -25.42 14.81
N ARG A 271 5.14 -25.87 13.56
CA ARG A 271 6.25 -26.46 12.80
C ARG A 271 7.34 -25.44 12.45
N TYR A 272 6.97 -24.20 12.16
CA TYR A 272 7.90 -23.11 11.88
C TYR A 272 8.80 -22.84 13.09
N ILE A 273 8.23 -22.74 14.29
CA ILE A 273 8.98 -22.61 15.54
C ILE A 273 9.86 -23.84 15.80
N GLN A 274 9.39 -25.06 15.52
CA GLN A 274 10.19 -26.28 15.69
C GLN A 274 11.46 -26.34 14.82
N ARG A 275 11.58 -25.51 13.77
CA ARG A 275 12.80 -25.45 12.94
C ARG A 275 14.00 -24.85 13.67
N GLY A 276 13.79 -24.12 14.77
CA GLY A 276 14.87 -23.50 15.53
C GLY A 276 15.57 -22.34 14.80
N GLY A 277 16.66 -21.84 15.40
CA GLY A 277 17.42 -20.70 14.92
C GLY A 277 16.58 -19.42 14.82
N ASN A 278 16.76 -18.66 13.72
CA ASN A 278 16.04 -17.41 13.48
C ASN A 278 14.51 -17.58 13.46
N CYS A 279 13.99 -18.77 13.17
CA CYS A 279 12.54 -19.04 13.21
C CYS A 279 11.97 -18.98 14.64
N VAL A 280 12.81 -18.96 15.67
CA VAL A 280 12.43 -18.87 17.09
C VAL A 280 13.00 -17.61 17.73
N GLU A 281 14.30 -17.37 17.55
CA GLU A 281 15.03 -16.29 18.22
C GLU A 281 14.48 -14.90 17.85
N GLU A 282 14.22 -14.66 16.56
CA GLU A 282 13.73 -13.37 16.08
C GLU A 282 12.26 -13.12 16.51
N PRO A 283 11.30 -14.05 16.35
CA PRO A 283 9.96 -13.91 16.91
C PRO A 283 9.95 -13.75 18.44
N ALA A 284 10.79 -14.49 19.16
CA ALA A 284 10.93 -14.37 20.60
C ALA A 284 11.50 -12.99 20.99
N GLY A 285 12.47 -12.47 20.25
CA GLY A 285 13.02 -11.13 20.44
C GLY A 285 12.00 -10.02 20.18
N ILE A 286 11.12 -10.18 19.19
CA ILE A 286 9.99 -9.26 18.96
C ILE A 286 8.98 -9.37 20.10
N MET A 287 8.63 -10.59 20.54
CA MET A 287 7.68 -10.81 21.64
C MET A 287 8.20 -10.23 22.96
N GLY A 288 9.50 -10.36 23.23
CA GLY A 288 10.18 -9.78 24.38
C GLY A 288 10.34 -8.26 24.32
N GLY A 289 10.03 -7.62 23.19
CA GLY A 289 10.24 -6.18 23.00
C GLY A 289 11.72 -5.78 23.01
N VAL A 290 12.61 -6.69 22.57
CA VAL A 290 14.04 -6.43 22.37
C VAL A 290 14.30 -6.00 20.92
N ILE A 291 13.56 -6.60 19.97
CA ILE A 291 13.67 -6.29 18.54
C ILE A 291 12.47 -5.45 18.10
N HIS A 292 12.75 -4.22 17.64
CA HIS A 292 11.74 -3.25 17.19
C HIS A 292 11.69 -3.11 15.66
N SER A 293 11.36 -4.19 14.95
CA SER A 293 11.27 -4.17 13.47
C SER A 293 9.90 -4.63 12.96
N PRO A 294 9.05 -3.69 12.48
CA PRO A 294 7.79 -4.04 11.81
C PRO A 294 8.00 -4.90 10.56
N TRP A 295 9.11 -4.69 9.86
CA TRP A 295 9.46 -5.47 8.66
C TRP A 295 9.85 -6.91 8.99
N LEU A 296 10.55 -7.13 10.11
CA LEU A 296 10.88 -8.48 10.55
C LEU A 296 9.62 -9.23 11.00
N LEU A 297 8.71 -8.55 11.71
CA LEU A 297 7.39 -9.09 12.03
C LEU A 297 6.63 -9.49 10.77
N PHE A 298 6.60 -8.61 9.76
CA PHE A 298 5.98 -8.87 8.47
C PHE A 298 6.63 -10.09 7.78
N TYR A 299 7.96 -10.15 7.75
CA TYR A 299 8.70 -11.28 7.19
C TYR A 299 8.29 -12.61 7.84
N HIS A 300 8.32 -12.71 9.17
CA HIS A 300 7.95 -13.97 9.85
C HIS A 300 6.47 -14.31 9.67
N PHE A 301 5.58 -13.32 9.67
CA PHE A 301 4.16 -13.54 9.42
C PHE A 301 3.94 -14.23 8.06
N PHE A 302 4.55 -13.69 7.00
CA PHE A 302 4.45 -14.29 5.66
C PHE A 302 5.25 -15.58 5.53
N ALA A 303 6.39 -15.72 6.20
CA ALA A 303 7.16 -16.95 6.22
C ALA A 303 6.36 -18.09 6.86
N VAL A 304 5.67 -17.84 7.98
CA VAL A 304 4.75 -18.80 8.60
C VAL A 304 3.60 -19.14 7.65
N ALA A 305 2.99 -18.15 7.00
CA ALA A 305 1.88 -18.39 6.05
C ALA A 305 2.31 -19.25 4.85
N LEU A 306 3.43 -18.91 4.20
CA LEU A 306 3.98 -19.67 3.08
C LEU A 306 4.47 -21.06 3.51
N TYR A 307 5.05 -21.16 4.71
CA TYR A 307 5.47 -22.44 5.25
C TYR A 307 4.27 -23.35 5.54
N SER A 308 3.20 -22.82 6.13
CA SER A 308 1.92 -23.51 6.35
C SER A 308 1.35 -24.04 5.03
N LEU A 309 1.41 -23.22 3.97
CA LEU A 309 1.02 -23.62 2.63
C LEU A 309 1.90 -24.76 2.10
N SER A 310 3.21 -24.69 2.27
CA SER A 310 4.15 -25.72 1.81
C SER A 310 3.95 -27.06 2.52
N THR A 311 3.64 -27.04 3.83
CA THR A 311 3.34 -28.25 4.59
C THR A 311 2.03 -28.88 4.13
N LEU A 312 1.02 -28.06 3.82
CA LEU A 312 -0.26 -28.55 3.34
C LEU A 312 -0.16 -29.17 1.93
N MET A 313 0.66 -28.58 1.05
CA MET A 313 0.95 -29.15 -0.27
C MET A 313 1.64 -30.51 -0.17
N ARG A 314 2.59 -30.66 0.77
CA ARG A 314 3.30 -31.93 1.01
C ARG A 314 2.42 -33.02 1.63
N GLU A 315 1.37 -32.63 2.35
CA GLU A 315 0.40 -33.55 2.97
C GLU A 315 -0.73 -33.98 2.02
N GLY A 316 -0.65 -33.65 0.73
CA GLY A 316 -1.54 -34.20 -0.30
C GLY A 316 -2.88 -33.47 -0.49
N TYR A 317 -3.10 -32.33 0.19
CA TYR A 317 -4.30 -31.49 0.00
C TYR A 317 -4.16 -30.54 -1.21
N ALA A 318 -3.79 -31.06 -2.38
CA ALA A 318 -3.56 -30.25 -3.58
C ALA A 318 -4.81 -29.50 -4.10
N SER A 319 -6.01 -29.98 -3.76
CA SER A 319 -7.29 -29.28 -4.02
C SER A 319 -7.48 -28.00 -3.18
N SER A 320 -6.64 -27.76 -2.18
CA SER A 320 -6.76 -26.68 -1.19
C SER A 320 -6.04 -25.38 -1.55
N LEU A 321 -5.42 -25.27 -2.71
CA LEU A 321 -4.82 -24.01 -3.19
C LEU A 321 -5.85 -22.87 -3.32
N TRP A 322 -7.11 -23.21 -3.62
CA TRP A 322 -8.23 -22.27 -3.66
C TRP A 322 -8.78 -21.92 -2.27
N HIS A 323 -8.71 -22.84 -1.30
CA HIS A 323 -9.17 -22.57 0.08
C HIS A 323 -8.26 -21.58 0.83
N MET A 324 -6.97 -21.49 0.48
CA MET A 324 -5.98 -20.76 1.29
C MET A 324 -5.72 -19.31 0.86
N THR A 325 -5.86 -18.97 -0.44
CA THR A 325 -5.76 -17.58 -0.89
C THR A 325 -6.92 -16.73 -0.36
N GLY A 326 -8.13 -17.31 -0.24
CA GLY A 326 -9.29 -16.72 0.44
C GLY A 326 -9.08 -16.50 1.94
N ALA A 327 -8.46 -17.47 2.60
CA ALA A 327 -8.30 -17.55 4.05
C ALA A 327 -7.35 -16.52 4.66
N ILE A 328 -6.16 -16.38 4.08
CA ILE A 328 -5.08 -15.54 4.64
C ILE A 328 -5.47 -14.05 4.63
N PHE A 329 -6.39 -13.64 3.76
CA PHE A 329 -6.94 -12.28 3.69
C PHE A 329 -8.29 -12.10 4.40
N GLN A 330 -8.94 -13.18 4.85
CA GLN A 330 -10.21 -13.14 5.58
C GLN A 330 -10.04 -12.78 7.07
N CYS A 331 -8.82 -12.85 7.58
CA CYS A 331 -8.45 -12.61 8.99
C CYS A 331 -8.59 -11.16 9.48
N LEU A 332 -8.89 -10.21 8.59
CA LEU A 332 -9.24 -8.84 8.95
C LEU A 332 -10.73 -8.67 8.69
N HIS A 333 -11.47 -8.19 9.69
CA HIS A 333 -12.81 -7.67 9.45
C HIS A 333 -12.72 -6.66 8.31
N ARG A 334 -13.31 -6.97 7.15
CA ARG A 334 -13.21 -6.17 5.93
C ARG A 334 -13.79 -4.79 6.22
N GLY A 335 -12.93 -3.86 6.59
CA GLY A 335 -13.28 -2.48 6.89
C GLY A 335 -12.99 -1.57 5.71
N THR A 336 -13.38 -0.31 5.85
CA THR A 336 -13.07 0.74 4.87
C THR A 336 -11.58 0.83 4.58
N VAL A 337 -10.72 0.69 5.61
CA VAL A 337 -9.26 0.75 5.44
C VAL A 337 -8.74 -0.42 4.62
N ASP A 338 -9.28 -1.63 4.81
CA ASP A 338 -8.86 -2.82 4.07
C ASP A 338 -9.23 -2.73 2.59
N ILE A 339 -10.44 -2.23 2.28
CA ILE A 339 -10.89 -1.99 0.90
C ILE A 339 -10.00 -0.94 0.22
N ILE A 340 -9.73 0.18 0.90
CA ILE A 340 -8.85 1.23 0.37
C ILE A 340 -7.44 0.68 0.16
N TRP A 341 -6.91 -0.07 1.14
CA TRP A 341 -5.56 -0.60 1.09
C TRP A 341 -5.39 -1.66 0.01
N SER A 342 -6.35 -2.58 -0.17
CA SER A 342 -6.30 -3.61 -1.20
C SER A 342 -6.30 -3.00 -2.60
N CYS A 343 -7.20 -2.04 -2.86
CA CYS A 343 -7.27 -1.33 -4.13
C CYS A 343 -6.04 -0.46 -4.37
N PHE A 344 -5.58 0.27 -3.34
CA PHE A 344 -4.37 1.08 -3.41
C PHE A 344 -3.13 0.23 -3.73
N LEU A 345 -2.98 -0.92 -3.09
CA LEU A 345 -1.85 -1.80 -3.32
C LEU A 345 -1.85 -2.34 -4.76
N VAL A 346 -3.02 -2.75 -5.28
CA VAL A 346 -3.16 -3.16 -6.69
C VAL A 346 -2.82 -1.99 -7.63
N LEU A 347 -3.39 -0.80 -7.41
CA LEU A 347 -3.08 0.39 -8.22
C LEU A 347 -1.58 0.72 -8.18
N PHE A 348 -0.98 0.77 -6.99
CA PHE A 348 0.42 1.14 -6.79
C PHE A 348 1.36 0.15 -7.49
N VAL A 349 1.20 -1.15 -7.22
CA VAL A 349 2.08 -2.18 -7.78
C VAL A 349 1.90 -2.28 -9.29
N SER A 350 0.67 -2.21 -9.80
CA SER A 350 0.39 -2.27 -11.23
C SER A 350 0.93 -1.04 -11.97
N VAL A 351 0.80 0.16 -11.41
CA VAL A 351 1.44 1.38 -11.94
C VAL A 351 2.96 1.25 -11.94
N TRP A 352 3.54 0.76 -10.84
CA TRP A 352 4.98 0.58 -10.74
C TRP A 352 5.51 -0.42 -11.77
N ALA A 353 4.83 -1.56 -11.91
CA ALA A 353 5.19 -2.62 -12.84
C ALA A 353 5.07 -2.19 -14.32
N VAL A 354 4.08 -1.37 -14.67
CA VAL A 354 3.80 -1.00 -16.07
C VAL A 354 4.65 0.19 -16.56
N LEU A 355 5.12 1.07 -15.69
CA LEU A 355 5.77 2.31 -16.13
C LEU A 355 7.24 2.12 -16.54
N HIS A 356 7.45 2.02 -17.85
CA HIS A 356 8.77 1.93 -18.49
C HIS A 356 9.29 3.33 -18.85
N HIS A 357 9.93 3.98 -17.87
CA HIS A 357 10.53 5.32 -18.03
C HIS A 357 11.78 5.27 -18.91
N ASN A 358 12.00 6.31 -19.71
CA ASN A 358 13.21 6.48 -20.51
C ASN A 358 14.43 6.74 -19.61
N VAL A 359 15.62 6.47 -20.14
CA VAL A 359 16.89 6.54 -19.38
C VAL A 359 17.10 7.95 -18.81
N PRO A 360 17.29 8.10 -17.48
CA PRO A 360 17.52 9.40 -16.84
C PRO A 360 18.91 9.96 -17.14
N ILE A 361 19.13 11.25 -16.92
CA ILE A 361 20.46 11.85 -17.01
C ILE A 361 21.20 11.55 -15.68
N ARG A 362 22.48 11.14 -15.72
CA ARG A 362 23.27 10.87 -14.49
C ARG A 362 23.31 12.07 -13.52
N SER A 363 23.26 13.30 -14.04
CA SER A 363 23.23 14.53 -13.25
C SER A 363 21.83 14.99 -12.81
N ASP A 364 20.76 14.23 -13.12
CA ASP A 364 19.42 14.58 -12.67
C ASP A 364 19.31 14.44 -11.14
N HIS A 365 18.86 15.50 -10.46
CA HIS A 365 18.52 15.41 -9.04
C HIS A 365 17.44 14.36 -8.77
N TYR A 366 17.49 13.74 -7.59
CA TYR A 366 16.50 12.75 -7.15
C TYR A 366 15.05 13.26 -7.29
N TRP A 367 14.77 14.49 -6.85
CA TRP A 367 13.43 15.08 -6.89
C TRP A 367 12.88 15.33 -8.29
N SER A 368 13.73 15.65 -9.27
CA SER A 368 13.28 15.80 -10.66
C SER A 368 12.92 14.43 -11.27
N THR A 369 13.68 13.39 -10.92
CA THR A 369 13.36 12.00 -11.29
C THR A 369 12.08 11.52 -10.64
N LEU A 370 11.91 11.75 -9.34
CA LEU A 370 10.69 11.38 -8.62
C LEU A 370 9.46 12.12 -9.14
N GLY A 371 9.55 13.45 -9.36
CA GLY A 371 8.45 14.25 -9.90
C GLY A 371 7.99 13.77 -11.28
N ARG A 372 8.92 13.35 -12.15
CA ARG A 372 8.59 12.73 -13.43
C ARG A 372 7.85 11.41 -13.24
N LYS A 373 8.31 10.55 -12.32
CA LYS A 373 7.64 9.28 -12.00
C LYS A 373 6.22 9.50 -11.50
N VAL A 374 6.04 10.42 -10.56
CA VAL A 374 4.72 10.77 -10.00
C VAL A 374 3.79 11.27 -11.10
N ARG A 375 4.25 12.15 -11.99
CA ARG A 375 3.44 12.66 -13.10
C ARG A 375 2.92 11.56 -14.02
N TRP A 376 3.78 10.59 -14.37
CA TRP A 376 3.40 9.45 -15.19
C TRP A 376 2.51 8.46 -14.45
N ALA A 377 2.72 8.28 -13.15
CA ALA A 377 1.82 7.50 -12.30
C ALA A 377 0.42 8.13 -12.22
N THR A 378 0.33 9.45 -12.07
CA THR A 378 -0.95 10.17 -12.09
C THR A 378 -1.65 10.01 -13.44
N LEU A 379 -0.92 10.15 -14.55
CA LEU A 379 -1.48 9.93 -15.88
C LEU A 379 -2.00 8.49 -16.04
N ALA A 380 -1.22 7.50 -15.59
CA ALA A 380 -1.61 6.10 -15.63
C ALA A 380 -2.92 5.85 -14.86
N ILE A 381 -3.08 6.42 -13.66
CA ILE A 381 -4.28 6.23 -12.83
C ILE A 381 -5.48 6.98 -13.41
N CYS A 382 -5.31 8.25 -13.81
CA CYS A 382 -6.43 9.09 -14.24
C CYS A 382 -6.90 8.81 -15.68
N ALA A 383 -5.99 8.38 -16.56
CA ALA A 383 -6.25 8.13 -17.97
C ALA A 383 -5.43 6.93 -18.50
N PRO A 384 -5.67 5.70 -17.98
CA PRO A 384 -4.89 4.52 -18.35
C PRO A 384 -5.00 4.11 -19.83
N GLU A 385 -6.12 4.45 -20.48
CA GLU A 385 -6.34 4.31 -21.92
C GLU A 385 -5.36 5.18 -22.74
N LEU A 386 -5.04 6.37 -22.25
CA LEU A 386 -4.08 7.26 -22.90
C LEU A 386 -2.66 6.71 -22.79
N LEU A 387 -2.33 6.08 -21.66
CA LEU A 387 -1.07 5.34 -21.51
C LEU A 387 -0.99 4.15 -22.49
N THR A 388 -2.10 3.43 -22.66
CA THR A 388 -2.20 2.34 -23.64
C THR A 388 -1.94 2.85 -25.05
N LEU A 389 -2.52 4.01 -25.43
CA LEU A 389 -2.26 4.65 -26.72
C LEU A 389 -0.76 4.92 -26.93
N PHE A 390 -0.07 5.48 -25.94
CA PHE A 390 1.38 5.69 -26.00
C PHE A 390 2.15 4.38 -26.19
N ALA A 391 1.75 3.33 -25.48
CA ALA A 391 2.42 2.04 -25.57
C ALA A 391 2.28 1.41 -26.95
N VAL A 392 1.07 1.45 -27.53
CA VAL A 392 0.79 0.98 -28.89
C VAL A 392 1.61 1.75 -29.93
N MET A 393 1.61 3.09 -29.85
CA MET A 393 2.35 3.94 -30.79
C MET A 393 3.87 3.69 -30.71
N GLN A 394 4.43 3.51 -29.51
CA GLN A 394 5.85 3.17 -29.34
C GLN A 394 6.17 1.76 -29.85
N TRP A 395 5.27 0.80 -29.65
CA TRP A 395 5.42 -0.56 -30.14
C TRP A 395 5.43 -0.62 -31.66
N ASN A 396 4.53 0.10 -32.32
CA ASN A 396 4.53 0.21 -33.78
C ASN A 396 5.83 0.85 -34.31
N ALA A 397 6.28 1.95 -33.68
CA ALA A 397 7.55 2.59 -34.03
C ALA A 397 8.74 1.63 -33.90
N ALA A 398 8.73 0.77 -32.88
CA ALA A 398 9.76 -0.24 -32.68
C ALA A 398 9.72 -1.33 -33.76
N ASN A 399 8.53 -1.82 -34.15
CA ASN A 399 8.38 -2.81 -35.22
C ASN A 399 8.81 -2.28 -36.58
N ILE A 400 8.44 -1.04 -36.92
CA ILE A 400 8.88 -0.39 -38.17
C ILE A 400 10.41 -0.36 -38.23
N SER A 401 11.07 0.02 -37.13
CA SER A 401 12.53 0.01 -37.05
C SER A 401 13.12 -1.38 -37.25
N VAL A 402 12.47 -2.44 -36.77
CA VAL A 402 12.94 -3.81 -36.98
C VAL A 402 12.90 -4.20 -38.44
N THR A 403 11.79 -3.92 -39.12
CA THR A 403 11.67 -4.18 -40.56
C THR A 403 12.75 -3.43 -41.34
N GLU A 404 12.92 -2.13 -41.08
CA GLU A 404 13.91 -1.31 -41.79
C GLU A 404 15.36 -1.77 -41.56
N MET A 405 15.71 -2.16 -40.33
CA MET A 405 17.05 -2.66 -40.03
C MET A 405 17.29 -4.06 -40.61
N GLN A 406 16.26 -4.91 -40.67
CA GLN A 406 16.34 -6.22 -41.31
C GLN A 406 16.55 -6.10 -42.83
N ASP A 407 15.92 -5.11 -43.47
CA ASP A 407 16.11 -4.80 -44.89
C ASP A 407 17.55 -4.36 -45.20
N LEU A 408 18.25 -3.74 -44.23
CA LEU A 408 19.69 -3.43 -44.31
C LEU A 408 20.61 -4.64 -44.03
N GLY A 409 20.06 -5.81 -43.72
CA GLY A 409 20.80 -7.03 -43.41
C GLY A 409 21.14 -7.23 -41.93
N GLU A 410 20.67 -6.37 -41.01
CA GLU A 410 20.93 -6.45 -39.56
C GLU A 410 19.95 -7.39 -38.86
N LYS A 411 20.14 -8.71 -39.04
CA LYS A 411 19.21 -9.74 -38.53
C LYS A 411 19.08 -9.79 -37.01
N ASP A 412 20.11 -9.35 -36.28
CA ASP A 412 20.12 -9.35 -34.81
C ASP A 412 19.36 -8.16 -34.20
N TRP A 413 18.98 -7.17 -35.01
CA TRP A 413 18.18 -6.05 -34.56
C TRP A 413 16.76 -6.51 -34.21
N SER A 414 16.35 -6.25 -32.98
CA SER A 414 15.11 -6.79 -32.40
C SER A 414 14.27 -5.66 -31.82
N VAL A 415 13.01 -5.97 -31.50
CA VAL A 415 12.09 -4.98 -30.89
C VAL A 415 12.67 -4.39 -29.59
N VAL A 416 13.47 -5.17 -28.85
CA VAL A 416 14.19 -4.69 -27.65
C VAL A 416 15.22 -3.61 -28.02
N HIS A 417 16.01 -3.81 -29.08
CA HIS A 417 16.98 -2.84 -29.58
C HIS A 417 16.28 -1.53 -30.02
N ALA A 418 15.17 -1.65 -30.74
CA ALA A 418 14.40 -0.50 -31.21
C ALA A 418 13.77 0.29 -30.05
N PHE A 419 13.16 -0.39 -29.06
CA PHE A 419 12.66 0.26 -27.84
C PHE A 419 13.78 0.92 -27.05
N TYR A 420 14.92 0.24 -26.91
CA TYR A 420 16.09 0.76 -26.22
C TYR A 420 16.57 2.06 -26.89
N ALA A 421 16.76 2.07 -28.21
CA ALA A 421 17.14 3.27 -28.95
C ALA A 421 16.14 4.42 -28.77
N ASN A 422 14.83 4.14 -28.91
CA ASN A 422 13.78 5.14 -28.74
C ASN A 422 13.63 5.64 -27.29
N ALA A 423 14.18 4.92 -26.30
CA ALA A 423 14.14 5.26 -24.88
C ALA A 423 15.44 5.90 -24.36
N ARG A 424 16.29 6.44 -25.27
CA ARG A 424 17.61 7.02 -24.97
C ARG A 424 18.68 5.99 -24.63
N GLY A 425 18.60 4.80 -25.23
CA GLY A 425 19.59 3.74 -25.05
C GLY A 425 20.92 4.01 -25.76
N PHE A 426 20.92 4.90 -26.76
CA PHE A 426 22.11 5.31 -27.51
C PHE A 426 22.33 6.82 -27.46
N MET A 427 23.59 7.20 -27.27
CA MET A 427 24.08 8.58 -27.32
C MET A 427 25.17 8.66 -28.39
N LEU A 428 25.17 9.73 -29.18
CA LEU A 428 26.21 10.01 -30.16
C LEU A 428 27.15 11.08 -29.61
N ASP A 429 28.44 10.79 -29.63
CA ASP A 429 29.50 11.67 -29.15
C ASP A 429 30.42 12.02 -30.33
N ALA A 430 30.28 13.25 -30.83
CA ALA A 430 30.99 13.74 -32.01
C ALA A 430 31.82 14.98 -31.65
N PRO A 431 32.95 15.25 -32.33
CA PRO A 431 33.87 16.32 -31.93
C PRO A 431 33.29 17.74 -32.04
N ASP A 432 32.34 17.96 -32.95
CA ASP A 432 31.76 19.28 -33.26
C ASP A 432 30.45 19.58 -32.52
N TYR A 433 29.87 18.63 -31.77
CA TYR A 433 28.62 18.81 -31.03
C TYR A 433 28.66 18.22 -29.61
N PRO A 434 27.95 18.82 -28.63
CA PRO A 434 27.73 18.18 -27.34
C PRO A 434 27.00 16.84 -27.50
N THR A 435 27.39 15.82 -26.73
CA THR A 435 26.78 14.48 -26.76
C THR A 435 25.25 14.53 -26.67
N PHE A 436 24.56 13.89 -27.62
CA PHE A 436 23.09 13.92 -27.72
C PHE A 436 22.51 12.53 -28.03
N PRO A 437 21.24 12.25 -27.68
CA PRO A 437 20.64 10.95 -27.90
C PRO A 437 20.22 10.76 -29.36
N ILE A 438 20.36 9.53 -29.84
CA ILE A 438 19.87 9.13 -31.16
C ILE A 438 18.83 8.03 -31.02
N ASN A 439 17.74 8.15 -31.77
CA ASN A 439 16.66 7.15 -31.80
C ASN A 439 16.92 6.07 -32.87
N ALA A 440 16.01 5.11 -33.00
CA ALA A 440 16.18 3.99 -33.92
C ALA A 440 16.25 4.41 -35.41
N LYS A 441 15.60 5.52 -35.78
CA LYS A 441 15.59 6.07 -37.15
C LYS A 441 16.90 6.78 -37.49
N SER A 442 17.44 7.53 -36.54
CA SER A 442 18.77 8.14 -36.64
C SER A 442 19.85 7.06 -36.81
N ILE A 443 19.74 5.96 -36.06
CA ILE A 443 20.63 4.79 -36.21
C ILE A 443 20.49 4.16 -37.60
N HIS A 444 19.26 3.91 -38.06
CA HIS A 444 19.00 3.37 -39.39
C HIS A 444 19.63 4.23 -40.51
N TYR A 445 19.47 5.55 -40.45
CA TYR A 445 20.07 6.47 -41.42
C TYR A 445 21.60 6.41 -41.41
N LEU A 446 22.21 6.51 -40.23
CA LEU A 446 23.67 6.45 -40.09
C LEU A 446 24.22 5.09 -40.56
N ARG A 447 23.44 4.01 -40.40
CA ARG A 447 23.83 2.67 -40.84
C ARG A 447 23.69 2.50 -42.35
N SER A 448 22.60 2.97 -42.95
CA SER A 448 22.32 2.84 -44.40
C SER A 448 23.27 3.68 -45.26
N THR A 449 23.75 4.80 -44.71
CA THR A 449 24.72 5.71 -45.36
C THR A 449 26.17 5.37 -45.04
N GLY A 450 26.42 4.39 -44.16
CA GLY A 450 27.77 3.90 -43.84
C GLY A 450 28.57 4.72 -42.83
N TRP A 451 27.94 5.68 -42.13
CA TRP A 451 28.60 6.47 -41.07
C TRP A 451 28.91 5.65 -39.82
N ILE A 452 28.10 4.64 -39.50
CA ILE A 452 28.34 3.73 -38.36
C ILE A 452 28.42 2.27 -38.80
N LYS A 453 29.27 1.51 -38.09
CA LYS A 453 29.35 0.06 -38.18
C LYS A 453 28.14 -0.60 -37.48
N PRO A 454 27.84 -1.88 -37.77
CA PRO A 454 26.87 -2.65 -36.99
C PRO A 454 27.11 -2.51 -35.49
N LEU A 455 26.05 -2.26 -34.74
CA LEU A 455 26.14 -2.10 -33.29
C LEU A 455 26.29 -3.47 -32.65
N ASN A 456 27.47 -3.76 -32.09
CA ASN A 456 27.75 -5.02 -31.39
C ASN A 456 27.13 -5.03 -29.98
N ILE A 457 25.80 -4.98 -29.92
CA ILE A 457 25.02 -5.06 -28.68
C ILE A 457 24.03 -6.19 -28.83
N THR A 458 24.07 -7.15 -27.92
CA THR A 458 23.15 -8.28 -27.92
C THR A 458 21.87 -7.93 -27.17
N ARG A 459 20.75 -8.57 -27.56
CA ARG A 459 19.46 -8.47 -26.86
C ARG A 459 19.63 -8.74 -25.36
N ASP A 460 20.36 -9.80 -25.02
CA ASP A 460 20.56 -10.23 -23.64
C ASP A 460 21.35 -9.21 -22.83
N SER A 461 22.34 -8.54 -23.42
CA SER A 461 23.09 -7.48 -22.73
C SER A 461 22.22 -6.28 -22.34
N ILE A 462 21.22 -5.93 -23.15
CA ILE A 462 20.24 -4.89 -22.84
C ILE A 462 19.27 -5.40 -21.77
N TRP A 463 18.79 -6.63 -21.93
CA TRP A 463 17.80 -7.22 -21.04
C TRP A 463 18.35 -7.46 -19.62
N ASP A 464 19.63 -7.80 -19.50
CA ASP A 464 20.33 -7.99 -18.23
C ASP A 464 20.35 -6.71 -17.38
N ARG A 465 20.44 -5.55 -18.03
CA ARG A 465 20.32 -4.23 -17.38
C ARG A 465 18.90 -3.91 -16.93
N SER A 466 17.91 -4.67 -17.40
CA SER A 466 16.48 -4.50 -17.09
C SER A 466 15.97 -5.48 -16.02
N LYS A 467 16.82 -6.31 -15.40
CA LYS A 467 16.44 -7.40 -14.49
C LYS A 467 15.83 -6.98 -13.14
N ALA A 468 15.78 -5.69 -12.84
CA ALA A 468 15.09 -5.19 -11.65
C ALA A 468 13.58 -5.02 -11.93
N ASP A 469 12.78 -6.11 -11.89
CA ASP A 469 11.36 -6.11 -11.46
C ASP A 469 10.56 -7.42 -11.69
N VAL A 470 11.18 -8.58 -11.92
CA VAL A 470 10.42 -9.86 -12.05
C VAL A 470 9.52 -10.11 -10.83
N PHE A 471 10.04 -9.80 -9.63
CA PHE A 471 9.27 -9.89 -8.38
C PHE A 471 8.08 -8.92 -8.35
N ALA A 472 8.27 -7.65 -8.73
CA ALA A 472 7.19 -6.67 -8.73
C ALA A 472 6.10 -7.01 -9.78
N LYS A 473 6.50 -7.50 -10.96
CA LYS A 473 5.56 -7.95 -12.01
C LYS A 473 4.78 -9.19 -11.57
N GLY A 474 5.45 -10.17 -10.96
CA GLY A 474 4.79 -11.34 -10.38
C GLY A 474 3.83 -10.97 -9.24
N PHE A 475 4.26 -10.07 -8.35
CA PHE A 475 3.41 -9.55 -7.28
C PHE A 475 2.21 -8.77 -7.83
N ALA A 476 2.40 -7.93 -8.85
CA ALA A 476 1.32 -7.20 -9.54
C ALA A 476 0.27 -8.17 -10.09
N LEU A 477 0.72 -9.23 -10.75
CA LEU A 477 -0.15 -10.24 -11.35
C LEU A 477 -0.97 -10.96 -10.28
N ILE A 478 -0.35 -11.38 -9.18
CA ILE A 478 -1.04 -12.05 -8.07
C ILE A 478 -2.10 -11.13 -7.46
N GLN A 479 -1.73 -9.89 -7.13
CA GLN A 479 -2.64 -8.93 -6.51
C GLN A 479 -3.81 -8.56 -7.43
N THR A 480 -3.53 -8.36 -8.71
CA THR A 480 -4.52 -8.06 -9.73
C THR A 480 -5.51 -9.21 -9.91
N THR A 481 -4.99 -10.43 -10.09
CA THR A 481 -5.81 -11.65 -10.22
C THR A 481 -6.67 -11.83 -8.98
N TRP A 482 -6.10 -11.61 -7.80
CA TRP A 482 -6.80 -11.72 -6.54
C TRP A 482 -7.98 -10.76 -6.43
N LEU A 483 -7.78 -9.47 -6.73
CA LEU A 483 -8.87 -8.49 -6.70
C LEU A 483 -9.97 -8.83 -7.70
N CYS A 484 -9.61 -9.26 -8.92
CA CYS A 484 -10.59 -9.66 -9.92
C CYS A 484 -11.43 -10.86 -9.46
N ILE A 485 -10.79 -11.89 -8.87
CA ILE A 485 -11.51 -13.04 -8.30
C ILE A 485 -12.43 -12.57 -7.18
N GLN A 486 -11.96 -11.70 -6.27
CA GLN A 486 -12.82 -11.17 -5.21
C GLN A 486 -14.04 -10.43 -5.78
N CYS A 487 -13.86 -9.58 -6.77
CA CYS A 487 -14.98 -8.88 -7.41
C CYS A 487 -15.97 -9.86 -8.04
N ILE A 488 -15.49 -10.88 -8.76
CA ILE A 488 -16.35 -11.90 -9.39
C ILE A 488 -17.13 -12.69 -8.33
N CYS A 489 -16.46 -13.19 -7.30
CA CYS A 489 -17.11 -13.94 -6.21
C CYS A 489 -18.15 -13.09 -5.47
N ARG A 490 -17.88 -11.79 -5.26
CA ARG A 490 -18.87 -10.86 -4.69
C ARG A 490 -20.11 -10.73 -5.55
N VAL A 491 -19.96 -10.63 -6.88
CA VAL A 491 -21.12 -10.61 -7.80
C VAL A 491 -21.94 -11.88 -7.67
N ILE A 492 -21.28 -13.05 -7.66
CA ILE A 492 -21.97 -14.35 -7.57
C ILE A 492 -22.77 -14.46 -6.26
N GLN A 493 -22.18 -14.01 -5.14
CA GLN A 493 -22.82 -14.00 -3.82
C GLN A 493 -23.75 -12.80 -3.57
N ARG A 494 -24.00 -11.97 -4.59
CA ARG A 494 -24.82 -10.75 -4.49
C ARG A 494 -24.34 -9.78 -3.40
N LEU A 495 -23.04 -9.76 -3.15
CA LEU A 495 -22.37 -8.80 -2.28
C LEU A 495 -22.04 -7.51 -3.05
N SER A 496 -22.09 -6.37 -2.36
CA SER A 496 -21.82 -5.08 -2.99
C SER A 496 -20.34 -4.92 -3.33
N ILE A 497 -20.04 -4.51 -4.56
CA ILE A 497 -18.70 -4.04 -4.96
C ILE A 497 -18.63 -2.54 -4.71
N THR A 498 -17.53 -2.03 -4.17
CA THR A 498 -17.35 -0.59 -3.99
C THR A 498 -16.96 0.12 -5.30
N PRO A 499 -17.28 1.41 -5.47
CA PRO A 499 -16.82 2.18 -6.64
C PRO A 499 -15.30 2.12 -6.85
N LEU A 500 -14.52 2.06 -5.76
CA LEU A 500 -13.06 1.97 -5.82
C LEU A 500 -12.58 0.62 -6.39
N GLU A 501 -13.13 -0.49 -5.93
CA GLU A 501 -12.78 -1.82 -6.45
C GLU A 501 -13.06 -1.94 -7.95
N LEU A 502 -14.22 -1.43 -8.37
CA LEU A 502 -14.60 -1.39 -9.78
C LEU A 502 -13.64 -0.53 -10.62
N PHE A 503 -13.29 0.65 -10.11
CA PHE A 503 -12.31 1.52 -10.76
C PHE A 503 -10.95 0.81 -10.91
N THR A 504 -10.51 0.09 -9.88
CA THR A 504 -9.27 -0.68 -9.93
C THR A 504 -9.34 -1.82 -10.96
N VAL A 505 -10.48 -2.51 -11.10
CA VAL A 505 -10.69 -3.52 -12.16
C VAL A 505 -10.62 -2.89 -13.56
N ALA A 506 -11.26 -1.74 -13.76
CA ALA A 506 -11.17 -1.01 -15.04
C ALA A 506 -9.72 -0.57 -15.35
N PHE A 507 -8.99 -0.08 -14.35
CA PHE A 507 -7.59 0.28 -14.47
C PHE A 507 -6.69 -0.91 -14.82
N VAL A 508 -6.95 -2.08 -14.20
CA VAL A 508 -6.23 -3.34 -14.47
C VAL A 508 -6.33 -3.73 -15.94
N LEU A 509 -7.53 -3.65 -16.53
CA LEU A 509 -7.75 -3.99 -17.94
C LEU A 509 -6.81 -3.20 -18.87
N SER A 510 -6.78 -1.88 -18.71
CA SER A 510 -5.91 -0.99 -19.49
C SER A 510 -4.43 -1.21 -19.19
N THR A 511 -4.09 -1.56 -17.94
CA THR A 511 -2.72 -1.87 -17.54
C THR A 511 -2.20 -3.16 -18.17
N LEU A 512 -3.05 -4.19 -18.29
CA LEU A 512 -2.71 -5.42 -19.00
C LEU A 512 -2.48 -5.15 -20.48
N ALA A 513 -3.34 -4.35 -21.11
CA ALA A 513 -3.15 -3.93 -22.50
C ALA A 513 -1.83 -3.17 -22.69
N THR A 514 -1.53 -2.20 -21.83
CA THR A 514 -0.25 -1.46 -21.85
C THR A 514 0.95 -2.40 -21.66
N SER A 515 0.85 -3.35 -20.72
CA SER A 515 1.92 -4.31 -20.43
C SER A 515 2.23 -5.22 -21.61
N PHE A 516 1.21 -5.60 -22.39
CA PHE A 516 1.40 -6.39 -23.61
C PHE A 516 2.28 -5.65 -24.64
N PHE A 517 1.99 -4.39 -24.94
CA PHE A 517 2.78 -3.61 -25.92
C PHE A 517 4.18 -3.24 -25.42
N TRP A 518 4.37 -3.11 -24.11
CA TRP A 518 5.67 -2.84 -23.51
C TRP A 518 6.40 -4.08 -22.99
N VAL A 519 5.96 -5.29 -23.31
CA VAL A 519 6.60 -6.52 -22.84
C VAL A 519 8.07 -6.63 -23.24
N ASN A 520 8.46 -6.07 -24.39
CA ASN A 520 9.83 -6.05 -24.90
C ASN A 520 10.56 -4.71 -24.64
N LYS A 521 9.94 -3.76 -23.94
CA LYS A 521 10.57 -2.47 -23.63
C LYS A 521 11.44 -2.64 -22.38
N PRO A 522 12.75 -2.32 -22.41
CA PRO A 522 13.59 -2.36 -21.22
C PRO A 522 13.08 -1.40 -20.13
N GLN A 523 13.18 -1.82 -18.86
CA GLN A 523 12.75 -1.07 -17.68
C GLN A 523 13.96 -0.78 -16.79
N ASN A 524 13.96 0.37 -16.10
CA ASN A 524 14.98 0.72 -15.10
C ASN A 524 16.44 0.76 -15.60
N VAL A 525 16.66 0.95 -16.91
CA VAL A 525 18.00 1.20 -17.47
C VAL A 525 18.51 2.55 -16.95
N THR A 526 19.66 2.53 -16.28
CA THR A 526 20.27 3.73 -15.70
C THR A 526 21.27 4.42 -16.64
N GLU A 527 21.91 3.67 -17.54
CA GLU A 527 23.01 4.18 -18.36
C GLU A 527 22.86 3.81 -19.84
N PRO A 528 23.04 4.79 -20.76
CA PRO A 528 23.01 4.55 -22.19
C PRO A 528 24.36 4.04 -22.71
N ASN A 529 24.36 3.50 -23.93
CA ASN A 529 25.56 3.23 -24.69
C ASN A 529 25.97 4.47 -25.48
N VAL A 530 27.25 4.86 -25.38
CA VAL A 530 27.81 6.00 -26.12
C VAL A 530 28.51 5.47 -27.37
N ILE A 531 28.21 6.06 -28.52
CA ILE A 531 28.87 5.82 -29.80
C ILE A 531 29.76 7.03 -30.06
N THR A 532 31.07 6.85 -29.91
CA THR A 532 32.05 7.89 -30.19
C THR A 532 32.46 7.85 -31.65
N THR A 533 32.51 9.02 -32.29
CA THR A 533 32.81 9.15 -33.72
C THR A 533 33.99 10.08 -33.93
N GLU A 534 34.79 9.80 -34.96
CA GLU A 534 35.88 10.69 -35.39
C GLU A 534 35.40 11.73 -36.42
N TRP A 535 34.34 11.40 -37.15
CA TRP A 535 33.71 12.28 -38.13
C TRP A 535 32.81 13.33 -37.47
N LEU A 536 32.60 14.43 -38.19
CA LEU A 536 31.83 15.59 -37.74
C LEU A 536 30.36 15.46 -38.14
N ILE A 537 29.45 15.89 -37.27
CA ILE A 537 28.02 15.97 -37.57
C ILE A 537 27.76 16.93 -38.74
N ALA A 538 28.54 18.00 -38.83
CA ALA A 538 28.49 18.93 -39.95
C ALA A 538 28.62 18.22 -41.32
N ASP A 539 29.41 17.14 -41.41
CA ASP A 539 29.58 16.40 -42.66
C ASP A 539 28.40 15.48 -42.96
N VAL A 540 27.79 14.90 -41.91
CA VAL A 540 26.52 14.16 -42.03
C VAL A 540 25.40 15.08 -42.54
N LEU A 541 25.30 16.30 -41.99
CA LEU A 541 24.31 17.30 -42.41
C LEU A 541 24.52 17.75 -43.86
N LYS A 542 25.77 17.95 -44.28
CA LYS A 542 26.09 18.26 -45.68
C LYS A 542 25.72 17.10 -46.61
N ALA A 543 26.03 15.87 -46.22
CA ALA A 543 25.70 14.67 -47.00
C ALA A 543 24.18 14.46 -47.14
N ALA A 544 23.41 14.85 -46.13
CA ALA A 544 21.95 14.83 -46.17
C ALA A 544 21.33 15.88 -47.12
N GLY A 545 22.11 16.88 -47.56
CA GLY A 545 21.70 17.88 -48.54
C GLY A 545 20.43 18.64 -48.14
N ASP A 546 19.49 18.77 -49.07
CA ASP A 546 18.25 19.53 -48.86
C ASP A 546 17.39 19.00 -47.70
N ALA A 547 17.51 17.71 -47.33
CA ALA A 547 16.75 17.13 -46.23
C ALA A 547 17.13 17.77 -44.88
N ALA A 548 18.40 18.14 -44.69
CA ALA A 548 18.93 18.75 -43.46
C ALA A 548 19.04 20.28 -43.51
N LYS A 549 18.40 20.92 -44.51
CA LYS A 549 18.49 22.37 -44.72
C LYS A 549 17.85 23.20 -43.60
N GLU A 550 16.79 22.69 -42.98
CA GLU A 550 16.11 23.39 -41.89
C GLU A 550 16.88 23.27 -40.57
N PRO A 551 16.90 24.32 -39.73
CA PRO A 551 17.49 24.24 -38.40
C PRO A 551 16.80 23.17 -37.56
N TYR A 552 17.59 22.46 -36.76
CA TYR A 552 17.06 21.48 -35.82
C TYR A 552 16.34 22.15 -34.65
N ILE A 553 15.39 21.44 -34.05
CA ILE A 553 14.60 21.88 -32.89
C ILE A 553 15.08 21.14 -31.64
N ASP A 554 15.25 19.82 -31.74
CA ASP A 554 15.58 18.95 -30.62
C ASP A 554 17.00 18.37 -30.74
N THR A 555 17.38 17.81 -31.90
CA THR A 555 18.70 17.22 -32.16
C THR A 555 19.18 17.47 -33.60
N PRO A 556 20.49 17.45 -33.89
CA PRO A 556 20.98 17.59 -35.27
C PRO A 556 20.41 16.54 -36.23
N MET A 557 19.95 15.39 -35.73
CA MET A 557 19.33 14.33 -36.52
C MET A 557 17.83 14.54 -36.78
N ASP A 558 17.26 15.69 -36.38
CA ASP A 558 15.84 15.98 -36.56
C ASP A 558 15.35 15.82 -38.01
N PHE A 559 16.19 15.99 -39.02
CA PHE A 559 15.79 15.83 -40.42
C PHE A 559 15.36 14.39 -40.78
N VAL A 560 15.86 13.37 -40.07
CA VAL A 560 15.40 11.98 -40.20
C VAL A 560 14.33 11.62 -39.17
N GLU A 561 14.29 12.30 -38.03
CA GLU A 561 13.29 12.04 -36.97
C GLU A 561 11.95 12.76 -37.22
N LYS A 562 11.95 14.00 -37.73
CA LYS A 562 10.77 14.83 -38.03
C LYS A 562 9.78 14.19 -39.02
N PRO A 563 10.20 13.55 -40.13
CA PRO A 563 9.27 12.86 -41.03
C PRO A 563 8.44 11.78 -40.31
N VAL A 564 9.01 11.14 -39.29
CA VAL A 564 8.35 10.12 -38.47
C VAL A 564 7.34 10.72 -37.51
N TRP A 565 7.53 11.98 -37.09
CA TRP A 565 6.53 12.71 -36.32
C TRP A 565 5.29 13.07 -37.15
N GLN A 566 5.27 12.85 -38.47
CA GLN A 566 4.09 13.03 -39.36
C GLN A 566 3.25 14.30 -39.06
N GLY A 567 3.91 15.41 -38.77
CA GLY A 567 3.29 16.70 -38.49
C GLY A 567 3.04 17.03 -37.01
N TRP A 568 3.42 16.18 -36.06
CA TRP A 568 3.41 16.53 -34.64
C TRP A 568 4.37 17.68 -34.36
N LYS A 569 3.85 18.72 -33.69
CA LYS A 569 4.62 19.85 -33.19
C LYS A 569 4.38 20.00 -31.70
N ARG A 570 5.46 20.12 -30.93
CA ARG A 570 5.35 20.49 -29.52
C ARG A 570 4.85 21.94 -29.43
N ARG A 571 3.93 22.21 -28.50
CA ARG A 571 3.44 23.58 -28.27
C ARG A 571 4.61 24.52 -27.94
N PRO A 572 4.69 25.72 -28.55
CA PRO A 572 5.77 26.67 -28.28
C PRO A 572 5.93 27.01 -26.78
N SER A 573 4.81 27.20 -26.07
CA SER A 573 4.80 27.48 -24.63
C SER A 573 5.31 26.33 -23.75
N LEU A 574 5.45 25.12 -24.30
CA LEU A 574 5.85 23.91 -23.59
C LEU A 574 7.19 23.35 -24.08
N LEU A 575 7.98 24.10 -24.87
CA LEU A 575 9.28 23.65 -25.37
C LEU A 575 10.29 23.29 -24.27
N HIS A 576 10.19 23.96 -23.12
CA HIS A 576 11.02 23.70 -21.93
C HIS A 576 10.33 22.83 -20.87
N PHE A 577 9.08 22.43 -21.12
CA PHE A 577 8.34 21.56 -20.21
C PHE A 577 9.08 20.23 -20.02
N SER A 578 8.88 19.55 -18.87
CA SER A 578 9.58 18.29 -18.58
C SER A 578 11.11 18.48 -18.41
N GLY A 579 11.61 19.68 -18.13
CA GLY A 579 13.05 19.92 -17.88
C GLY A 579 13.91 19.89 -19.14
N LEU A 580 13.34 20.27 -20.30
CA LEU A 580 14.04 20.31 -21.60
C LEU A 580 14.68 21.69 -21.82
N THR A 581 15.65 22.04 -20.97
CA THR A 581 16.23 23.39 -20.90
C THR A 581 17.38 23.64 -21.89
N SER A 582 18.05 22.59 -22.38
CA SER A 582 19.17 22.73 -23.32
C SER A 582 18.87 22.06 -24.68
N ARG A 583 19.56 22.55 -25.72
CA ARG A 583 19.64 21.91 -27.05
C ARG A 583 21.12 21.76 -27.46
N PRO A 584 21.52 20.67 -28.13
CA PRO A 584 20.71 19.48 -28.44
C PRO A 584 20.19 18.78 -27.19
N LEU A 585 19.11 17.99 -27.33
CA LEU A 585 18.47 17.33 -26.20
C LEU A 585 19.50 16.48 -25.45
N LYS A 586 19.49 16.54 -24.11
CA LYS A 586 20.29 15.63 -23.28
C LYS A 586 19.54 14.34 -22.96
N ARG A 587 18.20 14.34 -23.07
CA ARG A 587 17.34 13.18 -22.82
C ARG A 587 16.17 13.14 -23.78
N ILE A 588 15.71 11.93 -24.09
CA ILE A 588 14.42 11.73 -24.75
C ILE A 588 13.33 11.76 -23.65
N PRO A 589 12.44 12.76 -23.65
CA PRO A 589 11.37 12.83 -22.65
C PRO A 589 10.41 11.65 -22.80
N ASN A 590 9.83 11.16 -21.71
CA ASN A 590 8.85 10.06 -21.77
C ASN A 590 7.61 10.43 -22.60
N ASP A 591 7.31 11.73 -22.71
CA ASP A 591 6.20 12.27 -23.50
C ASP A 591 6.59 12.50 -24.97
N TYR A 592 7.78 12.09 -25.41
CA TYR A 592 8.20 12.28 -26.80
C TYR A 592 7.24 11.54 -27.74
N SER A 593 6.69 12.28 -28.71
CA SER A 593 5.62 11.75 -29.57
C SER A 593 6.16 10.67 -30.50
N PRO A 594 5.62 9.44 -30.44
CA PRO A 594 5.87 8.45 -31.48
C PRO A 594 5.08 8.80 -32.76
N PRO A 595 5.32 8.09 -33.87
CA PRO A 595 4.47 8.17 -35.05
C PRO A 595 2.99 7.91 -34.70
N PRO A 596 2.05 8.54 -35.44
CA PRO A 596 0.62 8.39 -35.20
C PRO A 596 0.16 6.94 -35.36
N PRO A 597 -0.89 6.52 -34.64
CA PRO A 597 -1.37 5.14 -34.71
C PRO A 597 -1.88 4.80 -36.11
N THR A 598 -1.64 3.56 -36.54
CA THR A 598 -2.29 3.01 -37.75
C THR A 598 -3.79 2.79 -37.50
N GLY A 599 -4.58 2.56 -38.56
CA GLY A 599 -6.02 2.33 -38.41
C GLY A 599 -6.37 1.14 -37.51
N LYS A 600 -5.54 0.08 -37.54
CA LYS A 600 -5.69 -1.11 -36.67
C LYS A 600 -5.36 -0.78 -35.22
N GLU A 601 -4.30 -0.03 -34.99
CA GLU A 601 -3.88 0.42 -33.65
C GLU A 601 -4.91 1.35 -33.02
N ALA A 602 -5.39 2.33 -33.78
CA ALA A 602 -6.44 3.24 -33.33
C ALA A 602 -7.73 2.47 -33.00
N LEU A 603 -8.11 1.48 -33.81
CA LEU A 603 -9.29 0.65 -33.55
C LEU A 603 -9.13 -0.16 -32.26
N PHE A 604 -7.95 -0.75 -32.02
CA PHE A 604 -7.67 -1.48 -30.78
C PHE A 604 -7.79 -0.57 -29.55
N VAL A 605 -7.15 0.61 -29.59
CA VAL A 605 -7.21 1.59 -28.50
C VAL A 605 -8.64 2.09 -28.28
N TRP A 606 -9.42 2.25 -29.35
CA TRP A 606 -10.82 2.63 -29.25
C TRP A 606 -11.64 1.55 -28.52
N VAL A 607 -11.51 0.29 -28.92
CA VAL A 607 -12.22 -0.83 -28.29
C VAL A 607 -11.89 -0.93 -26.80
N ILE A 608 -10.60 -0.89 -26.42
CA ILE A 608 -10.21 -0.97 -25.00
C ILE A 608 -10.73 0.22 -24.20
N SER A 609 -10.78 1.42 -24.79
CA SER A 609 -11.30 2.63 -24.14
C SER A 609 -12.80 2.56 -23.90
N VAL A 610 -13.56 2.04 -24.87
CA VAL A 610 -15.01 1.82 -24.74
C VAL A 610 -15.29 0.75 -23.68
N VAL A 611 -14.55 -0.36 -23.67
CA VAL A 611 -14.71 -1.39 -22.63
C VAL A 611 -14.38 -0.82 -21.24
N HIS A 612 -13.29 -0.07 -21.12
CA HIS A 612 -12.92 0.60 -19.87
C HIS A 612 -14.04 1.52 -19.36
N ALA A 613 -14.58 2.39 -20.21
CA ALA A 613 -15.68 3.28 -19.84
C ALA A 613 -16.97 2.51 -19.51
N GLY A 614 -17.24 1.43 -20.24
CA GLY A 614 -18.40 0.55 -20.04
C GLY A 614 -18.45 -0.07 -18.64
N ILE A 615 -17.29 -0.40 -18.06
CA ILE A 615 -17.20 -0.95 -16.69
C ILE A 615 -17.83 0.01 -15.67
N HIS A 616 -17.64 1.32 -15.83
CA HIS A 616 -18.27 2.30 -14.94
C HIS A 616 -19.79 2.32 -15.06
N VAL A 617 -20.35 2.10 -16.26
CA VAL A 617 -21.80 2.06 -16.50
C VAL A 617 -22.45 0.78 -15.97
N ILE A 618 -21.76 -0.37 -16.03
CA ILE A 618 -22.23 -1.65 -15.46
C ILE A 618 -22.64 -1.50 -13.98
N SER A 619 -22.05 -0.53 -13.30
CA SER A 619 -22.27 -0.24 -11.88
C SER A 619 -23.44 0.72 -11.59
N TRP A 620 -24.42 0.79 -12.51
CA TRP A 620 -25.60 1.65 -12.42
C TRP A 620 -26.36 1.58 -11.08
N ARG A 621 -26.33 0.40 -10.45
CA ARG A 621 -27.04 0.08 -9.20
C ARG A 621 -26.18 0.20 -7.93
N LEU A 622 -24.98 0.80 -8.00
CA LEU A 622 -24.20 1.08 -6.80
C LEU A 622 -24.92 2.05 -5.87
N SER A 623 -24.77 1.83 -4.56
CA SER A 623 -25.32 2.69 -3.52
C SER A 623 -24.37 3.86 -3.25
N PHE A 624 -24.93 5.06 -3.19
CA PHE A 624 -24.22 6.29 -2.86
C PHE A 624 -24.88 6.96 -1.65
N PRO A 625 -24.18 7.86 -0.93
CA PRO A 625 -24.73 8.51 0.27
C PRO A 625 -25.99 9.34 0.00
N THR A 626 -26.13 9.90 -1.21
CA THR A 626 -27.30 10.67 -1.64
C THR A 626 -27.75 10.30 -3.05
N ASP A 627 -29.02 10.55 -3.37
CA ASP A 627 -29.55 10.37 -4.73
C ASP A 627 -28.86 11.29 -5.75
N THR A 628 -28.42 12.48 -5.30
CA THR A 628 -27.68 13.42 -6.16
C THR A 628 -26.34 12.84 -6.58
N GLU A 629 -25.57 12.28 -5.65
CA GLU A 629 -24.29 11.62 -5.94
C GLU A 629 -24.47 10.39 -6.84
N ALA A 630 -25.53 9.61 -6.63
CA ALA A 630 -25.87 8.50 -7.52
C ALA A 630 -26.15 8.98 -8.96
N TRP A 631 -26.87 10.09 -9.13
CA TRP A 631 -27.10 10.68 -10.45
C TRP A 631 -25.84 11.30 -11.06
N ILE A 632 -24.97 11.93 -10.26
CA ILE A 632 -23.66 12.44 -10.71
C ILE A 632 -22.84 11.28 -11.28
N TRP A 633 -22.75 10.14 -10.58
CA TRP A 633 -22.06 8.95 -11.07
C TRP A 633 -22.64 8.42 -12.37
N ARG A 634 -23.98 8.26 -12.44
CA ARG A 634 -24.68 7.73 -13.62
C ARG A 634 -24.52 8.62 -14.84
N ILE A 635 -24.70 9.93 -14.69
CA ILE A 635 -24.52 10.90 -15.77
C ILE A 635 -23.06 10.88 -16.21
N SER A 636 -22.11 10.97 -15.27
CA SER A 636 -20.68 11.00 -15.60
C SER A 636 -20.20 9.71 -16.28
N SER A 637 -20.67 8.54 -15.86
CA SER A 637 -20.30 7.25 -16.47
C SER A 637 -20.88 7.09 -17.88
N VAL A 638 -22.14 7.49 -18.12
CA VAL A 638 -22.73 7.51 -19.47
C VAL A 638 -22.03 8.53 -20.36
N THR A 639 -21.78 9.73 -19.85
CA THR A 639 -21.02 10.76 -20.55
C THR A 639 -19.63 10.25 -20.94
N LEU A 640 -18.90 9.62 -20.01
CA LEU A 640 -17.59 9.03 -20.30
C LEU A 640 -17.67 7.96 -21.40
N LEU A 641 -18.69 7.08 -21.36
CA LEU A 641 -18.89 6.06 -22.38
C LEU A 641 -19.20 6.68 -23.75
N LEU A 642 -20.09 7.66 -23.82
CA LEU A 642 -20.44 8.36 -25.07
C LEU A 642 -19.23 9.08 -25.67
N VAL A 643 -18.45 9.76 -24.84
CA VAL A 643 -17.20 10.41 -25.25
C VAL A 643 -16.20 9.39 -25.78
N MET A 644 -16.04 8.22 -25.14
CA MET A 644 -15.17 7.17 -25.68
C MET A 644 -15.67 6.56 -27.00
N ILE A 645 -16.98 6.44 -27.18
CA ILE A 645 -17.57 5.95 -28.45
C ILE A 645 -17.35 6.97 -29.57
N ILE A 646 -17.69 8.24 -29.34
CA ILE A 646 -17.65 9.31 -30.35
C ILE A 646 -16.21 9.79 -30.55
N GLY A 647 -15.57 10.26 -29.49
CA GLY A 647 -14.20 10.77 -29.50
C GLY A 647 -13.16 9.72 -29.88
N GLY A 648 -13.37 8.44 -29.52
CA GLY A 648 -12.50 7.35 -29.90
C GLY A 648 -12.58 6.95 -31.39
N ALA A 649 -13.73 7.19 -32.05
CA ALA A 649 -13.87 6.97 -33.49
C ALA A 649 -13.07 7.99 -34.31
N VAL A 650 -12.86 9.20 -33.79
CA VAL A 650 -12.19 10.30 -34.47
C VAL A 650 -10.73 9.94 -34.86
N PRO A 651 -9.86 9.43 -33.96
CA PRO A 651 -8.56 8.87 -34.32
C PRO A 651 -8.60 7.79 -35.40
N VAL A 652 -9.57 6.87 -35.35
CA VAL A 652 -9.70 5.79 -36.35
C VAL A 652 -10.07 6.34 -37.71
N LEU A 653 -11.02 7.27 -37.78
CA LEU A 653 -11.42 7.90 -39.02
C LEU A 653 -10.28 8.73 -39.61
N SER A 654 -9.43 9.35 -38.77
CA SER A 654 -8.29 10.14 -39.27
C SER A 654 -7.19 9.35 -39.96
N THR A 655 -7.23 8.02 -39.89
CA THR A 655 -6.33 7.20 -40.69
C THR A 655 -6.81 7.07 -42.14
N ARG A 656 -8.01 7.55 -42.46
CA ARG A 656 -8.56 7.59 -43.83
C ARG A 656 -8.28 8.94 -44.47
N GLU A 657 -8.00 8.94 -45.77
CA GLU A 657 -7.58 10.17 -46.46
C GLU A 657 -8.67 11.26 -46.53
N TRP A 658 -9.94 10.87 -46.45
CA TRP A 658 -11.08 11.77 -46.57
C TRP A 658 -11.45 12.47 -45.24
N PHE A 659 -10.98 11.94 -44.10
CA PHE A 659 -11.30 12.46 -42.77
C PHE A 659 -10.00 12.81 -42.04
N ASP A 660 -9.91 14.00 -41.50
CA ASP A 660 -8.72 14.45 -40.79
C ASP A 660 -9.15 15.51 -39.78
N PHE A 661 -8.37 15.75 -38.73
CA PHE A 661 -8.71 16.68 -37.65
C PHE A 661 -7.45 17.14 -36.91
N ARG A 662 -7.58 18.16 -36.06
CA ARG A 662 -6.48 18.58 -35.19
C ARG A 662 -6.32 17.60 -34.02
N PHE A 663 -5.24 16.85 -33.98
CA PHE A 663 -4.97 15.94 -32.88
C PHE A 663 -4.25 16.64 -31.74
N ASN A 664 -4.70 16.44 -30.50
CA ASN A 664 -4.05 16.91 -29.29
C ASN A 664 -3.65 15.74 -28.39
N LEU A 665 -2.35 15.63 -28.08
CA LEU A 665 -1.81 14.59 -27.19
C LEU A 665 -1.21 15.23 -25.95
N LEU A 666 -1.81 14.93 -24.78
CA LEU A 666 -1.46 15.47 -23.46
C LEU A 666 -1.47 17.01 -23.35
N CYS A 667 -2.09 17.73 -24.29
CA CYS A 667 -1.92 19.18 -24.43
C CYS A 667 -0.47 19.62 -24.75
N ILE A 668 0.48 18.68 -24.95
CA ILE A 668 1.89 18.98 -25.23
C ILE A 668 2.14 18.96 -26.73
N TRP A 669 1.61 17.96 -27.43
CA TRP A 669 1.81 17.77 -28.85
C TRP A 669 0.53 18.07 -29.61
N ILE A 670 0.67 18.87 -30.66
CA ILE A 670 -0.43 19.20 -31.58
C ILE A 670 -0.04 18.66 -32.95
N ARG A 671 -0.96 17.94 -33.59
CA ARG A 671 -0.91 17.66 -35.01
C ARG A 671 -1.96 18.55 -35.69
N PRO A 672 -1.57 19.53 -36.51
CA PRO A 672 -2.52 20.34 -37.26
C PRO A 672 -3.20 19.49 -38.35
N ALA A 673 -4.43 19.85 -38.69
CA ALA A 673 -5.16 19.33 -39.83
C ALA A 673 -4.37 19.55 -41.14
N ARG A 674 -4.33 18.54 -42.03
CA ARG A 674 -3.73 18.61 -43.38
C ARG A 674 -4.45 19.63 -44.27
N LYS A 675 -5.77 19.74 -44.16
CA LYS A 675 -6.60 20.72 -44.87
C LYS A 675 -7.25 21.67 -43.88
N ASN A 676 -6.87 22.95 -43.92
CA ASN A 676 -7.33 23.97 -42.98
C ASN A 676 -8.47 24.81 -43.59
N THR A 677 -9.72 24.34 -43.47
CA THR A 677 -10.91 25.11 -43.88
C THR A 677 -11.55 25.82 -42.68
N LEU A 678 -12.27 26.94 -42.90
CA LEU A 678 -12.94 27.70 -41.83
C LEU A 678 -13.92 26.84 -41.02
N VAL A 679 -14.73 26.02 -41.70
CA VAL A 679 -15.66 25.08 -41.05
C VAL A 679 -14.91 24.11 -40.15
N ARG A 680 -13.78 23.59 -40.60
CA ARG A 680 -13.00 22.62 -39.85
C ARG A 680 -12.33 23.22 -38.62
N ARG A 681 -11.75 24.41 -38.78
CA ARG A 681 -11.09 25.14 -37.69
C ARG A 681 -12.07 25.58 -36.59
N HIS A 682 -13.29 25.97 -36.94
CA HIS A 682 -14.23 26.53 -35.96
C HIS A 682 -15.27 25.53 -35.46
N VAL A 683 -15.66 24.54 -36.26
CA VAL A 683 -16.68 23.55 -35.88
C VAL A 683 -16.02 22.26 -35.39
N PHE A 684 -15.19 21.61 -36.21
CA PHE A 684 -14.61 20.31 -35.86
C PHE A 684 -13.60 20.39 -34.72
N ASP A 685 -12.67 21.35 -34.77
CA ASP A 685 -11.69 21.51 -33.69
C ASP A 685 -12.39 21.89 -32.36
N PHE A 686 -13.45 22.70 -32.40
CA PHE A 686 -14.25 23.01 -31.21
C PHE A 686 -14.94 21.77 -30.64
N VAL A 687 -15.53 20.93 -31.49
CA VAL A 687 -16.17 19.68 -31.05
C VAL A 687 -15.16 18.75 -30.38
N VAL A 688 -13.95 18.60 -30.95
CA VAL A 688 -12.89 17.77 -30.38
C VAL A 688 -12.38 18.36 -29.05
N ASP A 689 -12.11 19.66 -28.99
CA ASP A 689 -11.68 20.31 -27.75
C ASP A 689 -12.77 20.24 -26.66
N PHE A 690 -14.05 20.36 -27.03
CA PHE A 690 -15.19 20.19 -26.13
C PHE A 690 -15.33 18.75 -25.64
N ASP A 691 -15.14 17.76 -26.51
CA ASP A 691 -15.14 16.34 -26.15
C ASP A 691 -14.06 16.02 -25.11
N TYR A 692 -12.83 16.53 -25.30
CA TYR A 692 -11.76 16.42 -24.29
C TYR A 692 -12.11 17.10 -22.97
N PHE A 693 -12.74 18.28 -23.01
CA PHE A 693 -13.18 18.98 -21.80
C PHE A 693 -14.21 18.15 -21.03
N VAL A 694 -15.22 17.63 -21.73
CA VAL A 694 -16.28 16.79 -21.14
C VAL A 694 -15.69 15.50 -20.58
N TYR A 695 -14.73 14.87 -21.27
CA TYR A 695 -13.98 13.72 -20.76
C TYR A 695 -13.30 14.02 -19.41
N ILE A 696 -12.56 15.13 -19.32
CA ILE A 696 -11.84 15.51 -18.09
C ILE A 696 -12.83 15.74 -16.95
N VAL A 697 -13.91 16.47 -17.20
CA VAL A 697 -14.94 16.75 -16.19
C VAL A 697 -15.59 15.45 -15.70
N ALA A 698 -16.01 14.57 -16.62
CA ALA A 698 -16.62 13.28 -16.28
C ALA A 698 -15.66 12.40 -15.47
N ARG A 699 -14.37 12.35 -15.83
CA ARG A 699 -13.34 11.63 -15.07
C ARG A 699 -13.14 12.19 -13.66
N LEU A 700 -13.07 13.51 -13.51
CA LEU A 700 -12.90 14.14 -12.20
C LEU A 700 -14.11 13.88 -11.30
N LEU A 701 -15.33 13.94 -11.84
CA LEU A 701 -16.54 13.62 -11.09
C LEU A 701 -16.56 12.15 -10.66
N ILE A 702 -16.31 11.21 -11.57
CA ILE A 702 -16.19 9.77 -11.24
C ILE A 702 -15.14 9.56 -10.14
N PHE A 703 -13.94 10.15 -10.30
CA PHE A 703 -12.87 10.01 -9.34
C PHE A 703 -13.24 10.57 -7.97
N THR A 704 -13.94 11.71 -7.93
CA THR A 704 -14.42 12.34 -6.69
C THR A 704 -15.46 11.47 -5.99
N GLU A 705 -16.45 10.97 -6.74
CA GLU A 705 -17.53 10.12 -6.22
C GLU A 705 -17.00 8.79 -5.66
N ILE A 706 -15.92 8.24 -6.21
CA ILE A 706 -15.26 7.05 -5.64
C ILE A 706 -14.91 7.28 -4.17
N PHE A 707 -14.30 8.41 -3.83
CA PHE A 707 -13.91 8.70 -2.45
C PHE A 707 -15.09 9.15 -1.59
N LEU A 708 -16.03 9.92 -2.14
CA LEU A 708 -17.22 10.36 -1.40
C LEU A 708 -18.14 9.19 -1.04
N SER A 709 -18.18 8.13 -1.85
CA SER A 709 -18.99 6.95 -1.58
C SER A 709 -18.66 6.25 -0.26
N PHE A 710 -17.40 6.33 0.21
CA PHE A 710 -16.97 5.75 1.49
C PHE A 710 -17.63 6.38 2.72
N ARG A 711 -18.31 7.52 2.57
CA ARG A 711 -19.10 8.12 3.67
C ARG A 711 -20.31 7.27 4.05
N SER A 712 -20.83 6.46 3.13
CA SER A 712 -21.99 5.61 3.34
C SER A 712 -21.99 4.44 2.35
N LEU A 713 -21.26 3.38 2.66
CA LEU A 713 -21.31 2.12 1.91
C LEU A 713 -22.37 1.18 2.51
N PRO A 714 -22.99 0.31 1.69
CA PRO A 714 -23.94 -0.69 2.18
C PRO A 714 -23.24 -1.71 3.07
N GLU A 715 -23.94 -2.29 4.04
CA GLU A 715 -23.37 -3.25 5.00
C GLU A 715 -22.74 -4.46 4.31
N THR A 716 -23.35 -4.91 3.21
CA THR A 716 -22.86 -5.97 2.33
C THR A 716 -21.49 -5.67 1.70
N ALA A 717 -21.07 -4.41 1.61
CA ALA A 717 -19.72 -4.02 1.16
C ALA A 717 -18.62 -4.48 2.14
N TYR A 718 -18.97 -4.58 3.42
CA TYR A 718 -18.09 -5.01 4.52
C TYR A 718 -18.22 -6.50 4.83
N ALA A 719 -19.19 -7.18 4.22
CA ALA A 719 -19.31 -8.64 4.32
C ALA A 719 -18.15 -9.32 3.60
N ASN A 720 -17.59 -10.35 4.24
CA ASN A 720 -16.59 -11.22 3.65
C ASN A 720 -17.23 -12.18 2.65
N ILE A 721 -16.48 -12.58 1.62
CA ILE A 721 -16.88 -13.59 0.64
C ILE A 721 -16.95 -14.94 1.35
N ASN A 722 -18.06 -15.67 1.19
CA ASN A 722 -18.20 -17.01 1.73
C ASN A 722 -17.54 -18.03 0.81
N TRP A 723 -16.23 -18.23 0.91
CA TRP A 723 -15.50 -19.12 -0.01
C TRP A 723 -15.99 -20.57 0.01
N THR A 724 -16.70 -21.02 1.05
CA THR A 724 -17.19 -22.39 1.15
C THR A 724 -18.28 -22.73 0.14
N GLU A 725 -19.03 -21.74 -0.36
CA GLU A 725 -20.04 -21.92 -1.41
C GLU A 725 -19.46 -22.21 -2.80
N PHE A 726 -18.18 -21.87 -3.03
CA PHE A 726 -17.50 -22.11 -4.30
C PHE A 726 -16.76 -23.44 -4.33
N LEU A 727 -16.86 -24.24 -3.27
CA LEU A 727 -16.18 -25.52 -3.15
C LEU A 727 -17.12 -26.61 -3.68
N PRO A 728 -16.66 -27.52 -4.54
CA PRO A 728 -17.46 -28.67 -4.93
C PRO A 728 -17.85 -29.42 -3.65
N HIS A 729 -19.16 -29.53 -3.40
CA HIS A 729 -19.68 -30.36 -2.33
C HIS A 729 -19.30 -31.81 -2.67
N ILE A 730 -18.40 -32.39 -1.89
CA ILE A 730 -18.16 -33.82 -1.93
C ILE A 730 -19.28 -34.43 -1.09
N ASP A 731 -20.34 -34.85 -1.77
CA ASP A 731 -21.37 -35.72 -1.20
C ASP A 731 -20.82 -37.14 -0.97
#